data_AF-A0A9X4LKX7-F1
#
_entry.id   AF-A0A9X4LKX7-F1
#
_cell.length_a   1.000
_cell.length_b   1.000
_cell.length_c   1.000
_cell.angle_alpha   90.00
_cell.angle_beta   90.00
_cell.angle_gamma   90.00
#
_symmetry.space_group_name_H-M   'P 1'
#
loop_
_entity.id
_entity.type
_entity.pdbx_description
1 polymer ?
#
loop_
_entity_poly.entity_id
_entity_poly.type
_entity_poly.pdbx_seq_one_letter_code
_entity_poly.pdbx_strand_id
1 'polypeptide(L)'
;MNDPNGLVLLDGEYHLYYQYNPFDAQWGNISWGHALSTDLVSWREQPVAIAATEHVMAFSGCVVVDHDNTGGFAPAGSSTPALIAFFTGFDPTTKIQSQHLAYSLDRGRTYVPYAGNPIIDIGSTEFRDPKVFWHEPTRRWVMLVVAALRQEVWFYTSADLKHWSKVSTFGPAGSAANNIWEVPELFELPVVGAPGLKRWVLVVSVNLGSIWGGSGVQYFVGDFDGTSFKADASDTVDAVTPPPGDLVADFEGDRFPAGWQVSGTAFGSGPAGGSLAGQQHVGGFLGRGFASSFHGGDGSTGTLTSPVFTITKPSLCFQIAGGRSHATRIELVIGGQVLQQASGDDTEILKWMSWDVATLIGLGAQLRIVDEATGGWGHISVDHIVMTDRPIRQPGNAEITLWADHGRDFYAPITFANMPAGRVVWLGWMSNWDYARVLPTQPWRGQQSLPRELSLAATPRGLRLCQTVVEEAKALVNPIPLQRAADAPASQVAATLAGSAPVGRQLRVRLRLSRAAVGAAIGVELFKGAAGAIKVGFDPASESFFIDRTTASPLFAGQSERHTAPRLLTSDELSLEIWVDGSTLEVFADYGLVAISDLVYCDPADVALGFFHGAEDPRIGLLEVCAVGGTMYRAGA
;
A
#
# COMPACT_ATOMS: atom_id res chain seq x y z
N MET A 1 -19.39 8.00 -2.00
CA MET A 1 -18.83 7.21 -0.90
C MET A 1 -17.32 7.16 -1.04
N ASN A 2 -16.59 7.27 0.07
CA ASN A 2 -15.15 6.96 0.14
C ASN A 2 -14.87 5.93 1.24
N ASP A 3 -14.06 6.28 2.23
CA ASP A 3 -13.53 5.38 3.25
C ASP A 3 -14.65 4.60 3.97
N PRO A 4 -14.48 3.29 4.22
CA PRO A 4 -15.30 2.59 5.18
C PRO A 4 -15.02 3.13 6.59
N ASN A 5 -16.06 3.22 7.41
CA ASN A 5 -15.99 3.67 8.80
C ASN A 5 -16.72 2.69 9.71
N GLY A 6 -16.31 2.69 10.98
CA GLY A 6 -17.09 2.07 12.05
C GLY A 6 -17.46 0.60 11.86
N LEU A 7 -16.64 -0.20 11.17
CA LEU A 7 -16.95 -1.62 10.95
C LEU A 7 -17.05 -2.33 12.31
N VAL A 8 -18.20 -2.91 12.61
CA VAL A 8 -18.44 -3.59 13.89
C VAL A 8 -19.49 -4.68 13.74
N LEU A 9 -19.29 -5.81 14.40
CA LEU A 9 -20.30 -6.85 14.56
C LEU A 9 -21.01 -6.68 15.91
N LEU A 10 -22.33 -6.60 15.91
CA LEU A 10 -23.13 -6.64 17.13
C LEU A 10 -24.39 -7.47 16.92
N ASP A 11 -24.63 -8.46 17.79
CA ASP A 11 -25.83 -9.29 17.81
C ASP A 11 -26.15 -9.94 16.43
N GLY A 12 -25.11 -10.42 15.74
CA GLY A 12 -25.24 -11.09 14.44
C GLY A 12 -25.38 -10.16 13.22
N GLU A 13 -25.27 -8.85 13.42
CA GLU A 13 -25.30 -7.87 12.33
C GLU A 13 -23.93 -7.21 12.16
N TYR A 14 -23.40 -7.29 10.94
CA TYR A 14 -22.25 -6.53 10.49
C TYR A 14 -22.70 -5.12 10.10
N HIS A 15 -22.12 -4.12 10.76
CA HIS A 15 -22.30 -2.71 10.45
C HIS A 15 -21.19 -2.24 9.52
N LEU A 16 -21.57 -1.60 8.43
CA LEU A 16 -20.68 -0.85 7.54
C LEU A 16 -21.13 0.60 7.56
N TYR A 17 -20.36 1.48 8.20
CA TYR A 17 -20.50 2.91 7.99
C TYR A 17 -19.51 3.35 6.92
N TYR A 18 -19.69 4.55 6.36
CA TYR A 18 -18.80 5.04 5.32
C TYR A 18 -18.93 6.54 5.15
N GLN A 19 -17.84 7.17 4.75
CA GLN A 19 -17.83 8.58 4.36
C GLN A 19 -18.81 8.80 3.19
N TYR A 20 -19.78 9.68 3.39
CA TYR A 20 -20.94 9.83 2.53
C TYR A 20 -21.35 11.29 2.38
N ASN A 21 -21.67 11.68 1.14
CA ASN A 21 -22.39 12.91 0.85
C ASN A 21 -23.85 12.53 0.54
N PRO A 22 -24.82 12.85 1.43
CA PRO A 22 -26.22 12.50 1.20
C PRO A 22 -26.90 13.36 0.12
N PHE A 23 -26.22 14.37 -0.42
CA PHE A 23 -26.81 15.35 -1.34
C PHE A 23 -26.23 15.31 -2.76
N ASP A 24 -25.07 14.68 -2.97
CA ASP A 24 -24.37 14.66 -4.27
C ASP A 24 -23.48 13.41 -4.39
N ALA A 25 -23.15 13.00 -5.62
CA ALA A 25 -22.15 11.98 -5.93
C ALA A 25 -20.69 12.52 -5.84
N GLN A 26 -20.51 13.82 -5.62
CA GLN A 26 -19.22 14.46 -5.35
C GLN A 26 -18.91 14.56 -3.84
N TRP A 27 -17.63 14.72 -3.51
CA TRP A 27 -17.19 14.93 -2.13
C TRP A 27 -17.69 16.28 -1.58
N GLY A 28 -18.29 16.27 -0.39
CA GLY A 28 -18.87 17.43 0.31
C GLY A 28 -19.87 16.97 1.37
N ASN A 29 -20.24 17.84 2.32
CA ASN A 29 -21.20 17.52 3.39
C ASN A 29 -20.95 16.16 4.09
N ILE A 30 -19.67 15.88 4.37
CA ILE A 30 -19.23 14.54 4.74
C ILE A 30 -19.88 14.11 6.06
N SER A 31 -20.67 13.04 5.91
CA SER A 31 -21.49 12.37 6.91
C SER A 31 -21.12 10.89 6.92
N TRP A 32 -21.57 10.14 7.93
CA TRP A 32 -21.47 8.68 7.92
C TRP A 32 -22.77 8.07 7.38
N GLY A 33 -22.71 7.49 6.18
CA GLY A 33 -23.72 6.55 5.69
C GLY A 33 -23.67 5.24 6.48
N HIS A 34 -24.65 4.36 6.29
CA HIS A 34 -24.76 3.12 7.05
C HIS A 34 -25.41 2.00 6.23
N ALA A 35 -24.86 0.80 6.31
CA ALA A 35 -25.42 -0.42 5.79
C ALA A 35 -25.28 -1.57 6.79
N LEU A 36 -26.20 -2.52 6.73
CA LEU A 36 -26.20 -3.73 7.56
C LEU A 36 -26.11 -4.98 6.69
N SER A 37 -25.42 -5.99 7.20
CA SER A 37 -25.38 -7.34 6.62
C SER A 37 -25.42 -8.39 7.73
N THR A 38 -25.92 -9.58 7.43
CA THR A 38 -25.81 -10.77 8.31
C THR A 38 -24.79 -11.79 7.81
N ASP A 39 -24.18 -11.53 6.65
CA ASP A 39 -23.33 -12.48 5.92
C ASP A 39 -22.12 -11.80 5.25
N LEU A 40 -21.78 -10.55 5.62
CA LEU A 40 -20.72 -9.71 5.05
C LEU A 40 -20.84 -9.36 3.56
N VAL A 41 -21.80 -9.92 2.83
CA VAL A 41 -21.86 -9.79 1.36
C VAL A 41 -23.19 -9.26 0.85
N SER A 42 -24.29 -9.53 1.56
CA SER A 42 -25.63 -9.02 1.28
C SER A 42 -25.89 -7.81 2.17
N TRP A 43 -25.85 -6.62 1.57
CA TRP A 43 -25.95 -5.35 2.30
C TRP A 43 -27.31 -4.69 2.09
N ARG A 44 -27.87 -4.17 3.19
CA ARG A 44 -29.07 -3.33 3.22
C ARG A 44 -28.72 -1.95 3.75
N GLU A 45 -28.79 -0.95 2.87
CA GLU A 45 -28.60 0.45 3.23
C GLU A 45 -29.59 0.89 4.32
N GLN A 46 -29.11 1.72 5.24
CA GLN A 46 -29.82 2.31 6.37
C GLN A 46 -29.81 3.84 6.23
N PRO A 47 -30.61 4.58 7.02
CA PRO A 47 -30.48 6.02 7.11
C PRO A 47 -29.07 6.47 7.51
N VAL A 48 -28.72 7.72 7.18
CA VAL A 48 -27.46 8.36 7.63
C VAL A 48 -27.33 8.25 9.15
N ALA A 49 -26.19 7.75 9.63
CA ALA A 49 -25.95 7.48 11.04
C ALA A 49 -25.41 8.70 11.80
N ILE A 50 -24.48 9.43 11.17
CA ILE A 50 -23.92 10.68 11.71
C ILE A 50 -23.96 11.73 10.60
N ALA A 51 -24.85 12.71 10.72
CA ALA A 51 -25.00 13.76 9.72
C ALA A 51 -23.97 14.88 9.93
N ALA A 52 -23.46 15.43 8.82
CA ALA A 52 -22.73 16.69 8.84
C ALA A 52 -23.61 17.82 9.39
N THR A 53 -22.98 18.75 10.10
CA THR A 53 -23.58 20.00 10.57
C THR A 53 -22.91 21.19 9.88
N GLU A 54 -23.40 22.40 10.14
CA GLU A 54 -22.76 23.64 9.64
C GLU A 54 -21.29 23.78 10.08
N HIS A 55 -20.95 23.29 11.27
CA HIS A 55 -19.64 23.49 11.88
C HIS A 55 -18.79 22.21 11.96
N VAL A 56 -19.35 21.04 11.69
CA VAL A 56 -18.64 19.76 11.79
C VAL A 56 -19.08 18.83 10.68
N MET A 57 -18.16 18.50 9.78
CA MET A 57 -18.25 17.31 8.94
C MET A 57 -17.66 16.13 9.72
N ALA A 58 -18.33 14.98 9.66
CA ALA A 58 -17.88 13.77 10.34
C ALA A 58 -16.97 12.98 9.40
N PHE A 59 -15.65 13.21 9.51
CA PHE A 59 -14.63 12.48 8.75
C PHE A 59 -14.43 11.05 9.29
N SER A 60 -13.48 10.32 8.71
CA SER A 60 -13.26 8.90 8.97
C SER A 60 -12.96 8.59 10.43
N GLY A 61 -13.19 7.32 10.80
CA GLY A 61 -12.97 6.80 12.14
C GLY A 61 -13.56 5.41 12.35
N CYS A 62 -13.75 5.01 13.60
CA CYS A 62 -14.10 3.65 14.00
C CYS A 62 -15.27 3.60 14.99
N VAL A 63 -15.76 2.39 15.26
CA VAL A 63 -16.80 2.11 16.26
C VAL A 63 -16.33 0.96 17.14
N VAL A 64 -16.54 1.08 18.44
CA VAL A 64 -16.27 0.02 19.43
C VAL A 64 -17.52 -0.29 20.23
N VAL A 65 -17.56 -1.49 20.83
CA VAL A 65 -18.62 -1.91 21.76
C VAL A 65 -18.11 -1.73 23.19
N ASP A 66 -18.75 -0.84 23.96
CA ASP A 66 -18.39 -0.61 25.37
C ASP A 66 -19.15 -1.57 26.29
N HIS A 67 -18.70 -2.83 26.30
CA HIS A 67 -19.34 -3.91 27.07
C HIS A 67 -19.44 -3.64 28.57
N ASP A 68 -18.41 -3.03 29.14
CA ASP A 68 -18.32 -2.76 30.57
C ASP A 68 -18.87 -1.37 30.96
N ASN A 69 -19.47 -0.65 30.00
CA ASN A 69 -19.96 0.72 30.15
C ASN A 69 -18.90 1.66 30.79
N THR A 70 -17.65 1.50 30.40
CA THR A 70 -16.51 2.29 30.89
C THR A 70 -16.69 3.78 30.58
N GLY A 71 -17.36 4.11 29.48
CA GLY A 71 -17.72 5.49 29.10
C GLY A 71 -18.90 6.05 29.89
N GLY A 72 -19.72 5.19 30.49
CA GLY A 72 -20.93 5.59 31.22
C GLY A 72 -22.05 6.10 30.32
N PHE A 73 -22.09 5.69 29.05
CA PHE A 73 -23.10 6.12 28.08
C PHE A 73 -24.36 5.27 28.13
N ALA A 74 -24.24 3.97 28.42
CA ALA A 74 -25.40 3.11 28.58
C ALA A 74 -26.06 3.35 29.94
N PRO A 75 -27.41 3.34 30.03
CA PRO A 75 -28.11 3.35 31.30
C PRO A 75 -27.65 2.20 32.20
N ALA A 76 -27.57 2.46 33.52
CA ALA A 76 -27.19 1.44 34.48
C ALA A 76 -28.11 0.21 34.39
N GLY A 77 -27.52 -0.97 34.24
CA GLY A 77 -28.26 -2.23 34.09
C GLY A 77 -28.78 -2.54 32.69
N SER A 78 -28.43 -1.76 31.66
CA SER A 78 -28.74 -2.09 30.26
C SER A 78 -28.10 -3.41 29.86
N SER A 79 -28.87 -4.31 29.21
CA SER A 79 -28.35 -5.54 28.61
C SER A 79 -27.69 -5.31 27.25
N THR A 80 -28.01 -4.18 26.60
CA THR A 80 -27.42 -3.81 25.31
C THR A 80 -26.27 -2.83 25.58
N PRO A 81 -25.03 -3.17 25.18
CA PRO A 81 -23.90 -2.26 25.35
C PRO A 81 -24.03 -1.04 24.43
N ALA A 82 -23.42 0.08 24.83
CA ALA A 82 -23.33 1.24 23.95
C ALA A 82 -22.32 0.98 22.84
N LEU A 83 -22.69 1.37 21.61
CA LEU A 83 -21.75 1.50 20.51
C LEU A 83 -21.17 2.91 20.52
N ILE A 84 -19.86 3.02 20.45
CA ILE A 84 -19.15 4.29 20.58
C ILE A 84 -18.43 4.55 19.26
N ALA A 85 -18.89 5.56 18.52
CA ALA A 85 -18.25 6.04 17.32
C ALA A 85 -17.19 7.08 17.67
N PHE A 86 -15.98 6.87 17.20
CA PHE A 86 -14.90 7.86 17.20
C PHE A 86 -14.70 8.33 15.78
N PHE A 87 -14.66 9.64 15.57
CA PHE A 87 -14.54 10.21 14.23
C PHE A 87 -13.77 11.53 14.29
N THR A 88 -13.17 11.90 13.16
CA THR A 88 -12.57 13.24 13.04
C THR A 88 -13.68 14.26 12.80
N GLY A 89 -13.85 15.22 13.70
CA GLY A 89 -14.64 16.42 13.43
C GLY A 89 -13.81 17.41 12.63
N PHE A 90 -14.21 17.62 11.38
CA PHE A 90 -13.62 18.63 10.50
C PHE A 90 -14.49 19.89 10.49
N ASP A 91 -13.92 21.02 10.90
CA ASP A 91 -14.58 22.31 10.81
C ASP A 91 -14.37 22.92 9.41
N PRO A 92 -15.43 23.12 8.60
CA PRO A 92 -15.29 23.64 7.24
C PRO A 92 -14.84 25.10 7.19
N THR A 93 -14.95 25.86 8.28
CA THR A 93 -14.52 27.25 8.40
C THR A 93 -13.05 27.35 8.76
N THR A 94 -12.66 26.76 9.90
CA THR A 94 -11.29 26.85 10.42
C THR A 94 -10.33 25.83 9.80
N LYS A 95 -10.87 24.79 9.16
CA LYS A 95 -10.15 23.61 8.64
C LYS A 95 -9.51 22.74 9.71
N ILE A 96 -9.77 23.02 10.99
CA ILE A 96 -9.25 22.22 12.10
C ILE A 96 -9.85 20.82 12.06
N GLN A 97 -8.99 19.82 12.29
CA GLN A 97 -9.35 18.42 12.45
C GLN A 97 -9.11 18.05 13.91
N SER A 98 -10.18 17.68 14.60
CA SER A 98 -10.18 17.31 16.03
C SER A 98 -10.90 15.97 16.21
N GLN A 99 -10.63 15.24 17.29
CA GLN A 99 -11.21 13.92 17.52
C GLN A 99 -12.50 14.05 18.33
N HIS A 100 -13.58 13.50 17.81
CA HIS A 100 -14.93 13.56 18.38
C HIS A 100 -15.42 12.15 18.70
N LEU A 101 -16.40 12.07 19.58
CA LEU A 101 -17.10 10.86 19.95
C LEU A 101 -18.62 11.06 19.83
N ALA A 102 -19.32 10.01 19.41
CA ALA A 102 -20.77 9.88 19.52
C ALA A 102 -21.12 8.49 20.03
N TYR A 103 -22.27 8.33 20.67
CA TYR A 103 -22.71 7.04 21.21
C TYR A 103 -24.09 6.65 20.68
N SER A 104 -24.30 5.35 20.52
CA SER A 104 -25.56 4.76 20.13
C SER A 104 -26.06 3.80 21.21
N LEU A 105 -27.33 3.92 21.54
CA LEU A 105 -28.06 3.06 22.47
C LEU A 105 -29.12 2.19 21.78
N ASP A 106 -29.17 2.26 20.44
CA ASP A 106 -30.15 1.57 19.61
C ASP A 106 -29.48 0.58 18.65
N ARG A 107 -28.37 -0.05 19.10
CA ARG A 107 -27.57 -0.98 18.29
C ARG A 107 -27.02 -0.32 17.01
N GLY A 108 -26.59 0.93 17.08
CA GLY A 108 -25.84 1.59 16.01
C GLY A 108 -26.69 2.18 14.89
N ARG A 109 -28.01 2.33 15.07
CA ARG A 109 -28.87 2.93 14.03
C ARG A 109 -28.84 4.45 14.09
N THR A 110 -28.79 5.02 15.29
CA THR A 110 -28.64 6.46 15.50
C THR A 110 -27.55 6.75 16.51
N TYR A 111 -26.86 7.87 16.32
CA TYR A 111 -25.78 8.31 17.20
C TYR A 111 -26.09 9.69 17.79
N VAL A 112 -25.82 9.82 19.09
CA VAL A 112 -25.91 11.08 19.83
C VAL A 112 -24.49 11.62 20.01
N PRO A 113 -24.16 12.81 19.48
CA PRO A 113 -22.85 13.43 19.72
C PRO A 113 -22.60 13.67 21.21
N TYR A 114 -21.39 13.41 21.67
CA TYR A 114 -21.03 13.69 23.06
C TYR A 114 -20.87 15.20 23.29
N ALA A 115 -21.55 15.70 24.32
CA ALA A 115 -21.56 17.12 24.67
C ALA A 115 -20.16 17.68 25.02
N GLY A 116 -19.21 16.82 25.40
CA GLY A 116 -17.83 17.22 25.71
C GLY A 116 -16.86 17.18 24.52
N ASN A 117 -17.36 17.04 23.29
CA ASN A 117 -16.51 17.12 22.10
C ASN A 117 -15.89 18.52 21.91
N PRO A 118 -14.69 18.60 21.30
CA PRO A 118 -13.81 17.48 20.92
C PRO A 118 -13.12 16.83 22.13
N ILE A 119 -12.89 15.52 22.06
CA ILE A 119 -12.17 14.76 23.11
C ILE A 119 -10.64 14.88 22.99
N ILE A 120 -10.13 15.18 21.78
CA ILE A 120 -8.73 15.53 21.54
C ILE A 120 -8.70 16.63 20.48
N ASP A 121 -8.12 17.80 20.81
CA ASP A 121 -7.86 18.87 19.86
C ASP A 121 -6.44 19.42 20.07
N ILE A 122 -5.67 19.49 19.00
CA ILE A 122 -4.30 20.01 18.98
C ILE A 122 -4.17 21.28 18.10
N GLY A 123 -5.30 21.81 17.60
CA GLY A 123 -5.35 22.95 16.70
C GLY A 123 -4.76 22.70 15.31
N SER A 124 -4.69 21.44 14.88
CA SER A 124 -4.10 21.04 13.59
C SER A 124 -5.16 20.96 12.50
N THR A 125 -4.80 21.29 11.26
CA THR A 125 -5.62 21.03 10.07
C THR A 125 -5.38 19.65 9.48
N GLU A 126 -4.43 18.87 10.03
CA GLU A 126 -3.92 17.62 9.47
C GLU A 126 -3.72 16.59 10.58
N PHE A 127 -4.80 16.24 11.27
CA PHE A 127 -4.82 15.33 12.42
C PHE A 127 -6.13 14.54 12.49
N ARG A 128 -6.13 13.28 12.05
CA ARG A 128 -7.37 12.57 11.74
C ARG A 128 -7.32 11.04 11.87
N ASP A 129 -8.48 10.47 11.61
CA ASP A 129 -8.79 9.05 11.43
C ASP A 129 -8.55 8.21 12.70
N PRO A 130 -9.33 8.43 13.77
CA PRO A 130 -9.12 7.75 15.03
C PRO A 130 -9.50 6.27 14.93
N LYS A 131 -8.55 5.37 15.20
CA LYS A 131 -8.80 3.95 15.47
C LYS A 131 -8.74 3.68 16.96
N VAL A 132 -9.79 3.10 17.51
CA VAL A 132 -9.91 2.74 18.93
C VAL A 132 -10.13 1.25 19.09
N PHE A 133 -9.47 0.65 20.08
CA PHE A 133 -9.74 -0.72 20.51
C PHE A 133 -9.44 -0.89 21.99
N TRP A 134 -10.00 -1.95 22.59
CA TRP A 134 -9.68 -2.35 23.95
C TRP A 134 -8.44 -3.24 23.96
N HIS A 135 -7.41 -2.84 24.71
CA HIS A 135 -6.20 -3.64 24.88
C HIS A 135 -6.28 -4.43 26.18
N GLU A 136 -6.68 -5.70 26.06
CA GLU A 136 -6.91 -6.60 27.19
C GLU A 136 -5.72 -6.69 28.17
N PRO A 137 -4.45 -6.84 27.72
CA PRO A 137 -3.32 -6.99 28.64
C PRO A 137 -3.10 -5.79 29.57
N THR A 138 -3.37 -4.56 29.10
CA THR A 138 -3.22 -3.35 29.93
C THR A 138 -4.53 -2.88 30.53
N ARG A 139 -5.67 -3.47 30.14
CA ARG A 139 -7.03 -3.06 30.53
C ARG A 139 -7.28 -1.57 30.26
N ARG A 140 -6.89 -1.11 29.08
CA ARG A 140 -7.06 0.28 28.64
C ARG A 140 -7.62 0.32 27.23
N TRP A 141 -8.40 1.36 26.96
CA TRP A 141 -8.68 1.77 25.59
C TRP A 141 -7.42 2.39 24.99
N VAL A 142 -7.11 2.00 23.76
CA VAL A 142 -6.02 2.54 22.96
C VAL A 142 -6.62 3.26 21.76
N MET A 143 -6.14 4.46 21.47
CA MET A 143 -6.50 5.23 20.27
C MET A 143 -5.24 5.52 19.46
N LEU A 144 -5.32 5.29 18.15
CA LEU A 144 -4.37 5.73 17.15
C LEU A 144 -4.99 6.91 16.42
N VAL A 145 -4.23 7.99 16.21
CA VAL A 145 -4.64 9.13 15.37
C VAL A 145 -3.45 9.54 14.53
N VAL A 146 -3.65 9.87 13.26
CA VAL A 146 -2.56 10.22 12.36
C VAL A 146 -2.33 11.73 12.32
N ALA A 147 -1.09 12.15 12.56
CA ALA A 147 -0.60 13.47 12.20
C ALA A 147 -0.11 13.44 10.73
N ALA A 148 -1.03 13.70 9.81
CA ALA A 148 -0.93 13.29 8.40
C ALA A 148 0.32 13.81 7.68
N LEU A 149 0.60 15.11 7.77
CA LEU A 149 1.79 15.73 7.15
C LEU A 149 3.11 15.35 7.83
N ARG A 150 3.05 14.88 9.08
CA ARG A 150 4.24 14.41 9.80
C ARG A 150 4.55 12.95 9.51
N GLN A 151 3.62 12.23 8.87
CA GLN A 151 3.72 10.80 8.64
C GLN A 151 3.94 10.05 9.98
N GLU A 152 3.17 10.43 11.00
CA GLU A 152 3.25 9.85 12.34
C GLU A 152 1.89 9.33 12.77
N VAL A 153 1.86 8.11 13.33
CA VAL A 153 0.75 7.59 14.11
C VAL A 153 0.98 7.96 15.58
N TRP A 154 0.02 8.62 16.20
CA TRP A 154 0.07 9.01 17.61
C TRP A 154 -0.80 8.08 18.44
N PHE A 155 -0.20 7.48 19.48
CA PHE A 155 -0.87 6.56 20.38
C PHE A 155 -1.35 7.29 21.63
N TYR A 156 -2.60 7.01 22.02
CA TYR A 156 -3.23 7.52 23.23
C TYR A 156 -3.85 6.37 24.02
N THR A 157 -3.98 6.55 25.33
CA THR A 157 -4.73 5.62 26.18
C THR A 157 -5.81 6.31 26.99
N SER A 158 -6.90 5.60 27.28
CA SER A 158 -8.01 6.06 28.11
C SER A 158 -8.53 4.93 29.01
N ALA A 159 -9.13 5.31 30.13
CA ALA A 159 -9.89 4.39 30.98
C ALA A 159 -11.40 4.49 30.76
N ASP A 160 -11.88 5.56 30.13
CA ASP A 160 -13.29 5.93 30.12
C ASP A 160 -13.78 6.48 28.77
N LEU A 161 -13.02 6.25 27.69
CA LEU A 161 -13.30 6.67 26.31
C LEU A 161 -13.32 8.19 26.08
N LYS A 162 -13.28 9.01 27.14
CA LYS A 162 -13.47 10.47 27.09
C LYS A 162 -12.15 11.20 27.32
N HIS A 163 -11.37 10.76 28.30
CA HIS A 163 -10.11 11.41 28.66
C HIS A 163 -8.94 10.60 28.11
N TRP A 164 -8.14 11.23 27.25
CA TRP A 164 -7.06 10.57 26.52
C TRP A 164 -5.70 11.17 26.86
N SER A 165 -4.70 10.32 27.07
CA SER A 165 -3.32 10.71 27.30
C SER A 165 -2.43 10.15 26.18
N LYS A 166 -1.68 11.02 25.49
CA LYS A 166 -0.69 10.59 24.48
C LYS A 166 0.43 9.81 25.17
N VAL A 167 0.77 8.63 24.66
CA VAL A 167 1.76 7.73 25.26
C VAL A 167 2.98 7.48 24.37
N SER A 168 2.83 7.50 23.04
CA SER A 168 3.96 7.35 22.11
C SER A 168 3.60 7.82 20.69
N THR A 169 4.55 7.68 19.76
CA THR A 169 4.38 7.89 18.32
C THR A 169 5.12 6.80 17.54
N PHE A 170 4.66 6.50 16.33
CA PHE A 170 5.37 5.69 15.33
C PHE A 170 5.45 6.44 14.01
N GLY A 171 6.57 6.30 13.29
CA GLY A 171 6.82 6.95 12.00
C GLY A 171 7.73 8.20 12.12
N PRO A 172 8.16 8.77 10.98
CA PRO A 172 7.92 8.32 9.60
C PRO A 172 8.62 6.99 9.27
N ALA A 173 7.98 6.15 8.45
CA ALA A 173 8.48 4.84 8.02
C ALA A 173 7.85 4.36 6.69
N GLY A 174 8.43 3.37 6.01
CA GLY A 174 7.84 2.79 4.81
C GLY A 174 7.90 3.72 3.59
N SER A 175 6.80 3.93 2.86
CA SER A 175 6.80 4.68 1.59
C SER A 175 7.26 6.14 1.78
N ALA A 176 8.44 6.46 1.24
CA ALA A 176 9.10 7.76 1.37
C ALA A 176 8.98 8.58 0.08
N ALA A 177 8.00 9.49 0.03
CA ALA A 177 7.94 10.67 -0.83
C ALA A 177 6.68 11.45 -0.46
N ASN A 178 6.76 12.77 -0.22
CA ASN A 178 5.70 13.81 -0.15
C ASN A 178 4.23 13.34 -0.06
N ASN A 179 3.96 12.37 0.81
CA ASN A 179 2.67 11.72 0.96
C ASN A 179 2.13 12.05 2.34
N ILE A 180 0.82 11.92 2.46
CA ILE A 180 0.13 12.03 3.73
C ILE A 180 -0.23 10.64 4.22
N TRP A 181 -0.09 10.42 5.52
CA TRP A 181 -0.62 9.23 6.17
C TRP A 181 -2.08 9.47 6.56
N GLU A 182 -2.91 8.46 6.38
CA GLU A 182 -4.33 8.45 6.71
C GLU A 182 -4.73 7.06 7.23
N VAL A 183 -5.88 6.99 7.87
CA VAL A 183 -6.58 5.74 8.24
C VAL A 183 -5.65 4.67 8.85
N PRO A 184 -5.17 4.88 10.10
CA PRO A 184 -4.37 3.90 10.81
C PRO A 184 -5.23 2.72 11.27
N GLU A 185 -4.64 1.53 11.29
CA GLU A 185 -5.24 0.33 11.86
C GLU A 185 -4.20 -0.45 12.64
N LEU A 186 -4.59 -1.09 13.74
CA LEU A 186 -3.68 -1.90 14.55
C LEU A 186 -4.44 -3.10 15.11
N PHE A 187 -3.94 -4.29 14.78
CA PHE A 187 -4.56 -5.56 15.18
C PHE A 187 -3.51 -6.67 15.24
N GLU A 188 -3.86 -7.77 15.90
CA GLU A 188 -3.01 -8.94 16.06
C GLU A 188 -3.45 -10.03 15.08
N LEU A 189 -2.54 -10.59 14.29
CA LEU A 189 -2.84 -11.64 13.31
C LEU A 189 -2.16 -12.97 13.67
N PRO A 190 -2.84 -14.11 13.45
CA PRO A 190 -2.22 -15.42 13.56
C PRO A 190 -1.24 -15.67 12.40
N VAL A 191 -0.16 -16.41 12.70
CA VAL A 191 0.81 -16.86 11.68
C VAL A 191 0.42 -18.25 11.18
N VAL A 192 0.10 -18.36 9.89
CA VAL A 192 -0.25 -19.60 9.20
C VAL A 192 0.87 -20.63 9.35
N GLY A 193 0.52 -21.85 9.76
CA GLY A 193 1.47 -22.94 9.98
C GLY A 193 2.24 -22.85 11.31
N ALA A 194 2.01 -21.82 12.14
CA ALA A 194 2.62 -21.67 13.46
C ALA A 194 1.55 -21.48 14.55
N PRO A 195 0.89 -22.57 15.00
CA PRO A 195 -0.19 -22.49 15.98
C PRO A 195 0.20 -21.74 17.26
N GLY A 196 -0.63 -20.78 17.68
CA GLY A 196 -0.41 -19.96 18.87
C GLY A 196 0.53 -18.77 18.67
N LEU A 197 1.29 -18.71 17.57
CA LEU A 197 2.07 -17.53 17.23
C LEU A 197 1.16 -16.48 16.59
N LYS A 198 1.21 -15.27 17.14
CA LYS A 198 0.57 -14.08 16.61
C LYS A 198 1.56 -12.93 16.60
N ARG A 199 1.36 -11.96 15.69
CA ARG A 199 2.13 -10.71 15.65
C ARG A 199 1.19 -9.54 15.43
N TRP A 200 1.60 -8.36 15.89
CA TRP A 200 0.88 -7.13 15.64
C TRP A 200 1.17 -6.61 14.24
N VAL A 201 0.16 -6.04 13.60
CA VAL A 201 0.26 -5.40 12.29
C VAL A 201 -0.28 -3.99 12.41
N LEU A 202 0.60 -3.01 12.19
CA LEU A 202 0.23 -1.61 12.03
C LEU A 202 0.03 -1.33 10.55
N VAL A 203 -1.12 -0.82 10.18
CA VAL A 203 -1.48 -0.48 8.80
C VAL A 203 -1.66 1.02 8.71
N VAL A 204 -1.16 1.61 7.62
CA VAL A 204 -1.33 3.03 7.35
C VAL A 204 -1.63 3.21 5.86
N SER A 205 -2.68 3.98 5.58
CA SER A 205 -3.01 4.37 4.21
C SER A 205 -2.16 5.58 3.81
N VAL A 206 -1.68 5.63 2.57
CA VAL A 206 -0.87 6.74 2.04
C VAL A 206 -1.53 7.36 0.83
N ASN A 207 -1.53 8.68 0.74
CA ASN A 207 -1.98 9.41 -0.45
C ASN A 207 -0.86 10.29 -1.01
N LEU A 208 -0.67 10.24 -2.33
CA LEU A 208 0.49 10.72 -3.11
C LEU A 208 1.79 9.91 -2.91
N GLY A 209 1.68 8.59 -2.75
CA GLY A 209 2.86 7.76 -2.50
C GLY A 209 2.68 6.24 -2.66
N SER A 210 1.63 5.80 -3.36
CA SER A 210 1.44 4.37 -3.68
C SER A 210 2.26 3.94 -4.89
N ILE A 211 2.33 2.61 -5.13
CA ILE A 211 3.15 1.99 -6.18
C ILE A 211 2.90 2.61 -7.57
N TRP A 212 1.63 2.91 -7.89
CA TRP A 212 1.17 3.38 -9.20
C TRP A 212 0.67 4.83 -9.17
N GLY A 213 1.08 5.60 -8.15
CA GLY A 213 0.63 6.96 -7.94
C GLY A 213 -0.74 7.06 -7.24
N GLY A 214 -0.95 8.22 -6.62
CA GLY A 214 -2.12 8.49 -5.82
C GLY A 214 -2.11 7.73 -4.50
N SER A 215 -3.24 7.09 -4.20
CA SER A 215 -3.51 6.46 -2.91
C SER A 215 -3.20 4.95 -2.87
N GLY A 216 -2.82 4.43 -1.70
CA GLY A 216 -2.53 3.01 -1.47
C GLY A 216 -2.34 2.68 0.02
N VAL A 217 -1.98 1.42 0.34
CA VAL A 217 -1.96 0.93 1.72
C VAL A 217 -0.66 0.21 2.04
N GLN A 218 0.06 0.71 3.04
CA GLN A 218 1.25 0.05 3.58
C GLN A 218 0.97 -0.57 4.96
N TYR A 219 1.81 -1.53 5.34
CA TYR A 219 1.77 -2.13 6.68
C TYR A 219 3.16 -2.41 7.24
N PHE A 220 3.21 -2.66 8.55
CA PHE A 220 4.39 -3.02 9.32
C PHE A 220 4.02 -4.17 10.25
N VAL A 221 4.86 -5.22 10.31
CA VAL A 221 4.71 -6.29 11.31
C VAL A 221 5.60 -5.97 12.51
N GLY A 222 5.15 -6.29 13.72
CA GLY A 222 5.89 -6.00 14.94
C GLY A 222 5.17 -6.45 16.19
N ASP A 223 5.45 -5.73 17.28
CA ASP A 223 4.87 -5.95 18.60
C ASP A 223 4.30 -4.64 19.17
N PHE A 224 3.23 -4.76 19.96
CA PHE A 224 2.60 -3.65 20.65
C PHE A 224 2.46 -3.99 22.14
N ASP A 225 2.92 -3.09 23.01
CA ASP A 225 2.92 -3.30 24.46
C ASP A 225 1.72 -2.69 25.19
N GLY A 226 0.77 -2.10 24.44
CA GLY A 226 -0.34 -1.31 24.97
C GLY A 226 -0.10 0.20 24.96
N THR A 227 1.13 0.64 24.67
CA THR A 227 1.52 2.05 24.60
C THR A 227 2.37 2.40 23.38
N SER A 228 3.23 1.50 22.91
CA SER A 228 4.15 1.72 21.81
C SER A 228 4.15 0.54 20.85
N PHE A 229 4.13 0.84 19.54
CA PHE A 229 4.32 -0.15 18.49
C PHE A 229 5.78 -0.17 18.06
N LYS A 230 6.38 -1.35 18.08
CA LYS A 230 7.74 -1.58 17.62
C LYS A 230 7.69 -2.52 16.43
N ALA A 231 7.98 -1.99 15.25
CA ALA A 231 8.09 -2.81 14.05
C ALA A 231 9.31 -3.73 14.10
N ASP A 232 9.24 -4.82 13.35
CA ASP A 232 10.36 -5.72 13.12
C ASP A 232 11.45 -5.02 12.31
N ALA A 233 12.71 -5.27 12.66
CA ALA A 233 13.87 -4.70 11.95
C ALA A 233 13.97 -5.13 10.48
N SER A 234 13.23 -6.17 10.05
CA SER A 234 13.11 -6.54 8.64
C SER A 234 12.11 -5.67 7.85
N ASP A 235 11.23 -4.97 8.56
CA ASP A 235 10.03 -4.31 8.03
C ASP A 235 10.04 -2.80 8.29
N THR A 236 10.82 -2.34 9.29
CA THR A 236 11.31 -0.98 9.36
C THR A 236 12.74 -0.93 8.86
N VAL A 237 13.02 0.00 7.95
CA VAL A 237 14.38 0.51 7.76
C VAL A 237 14.74 1.19 9.08
N ASP A 238 15.22 0.42 10.04
CA ASP A 238 16.06 1.01 11.06
C ASP A 238 17.16 1.75 10.31
N ALA A 239 17.31 3.01 10.68
CA ALA A 239 18.35 3.90 10.20
C ALA A 239 19.64 3.12 9.97
N VAL A 240 20.02 3.16 8.70
CA VAL A 240 21.18 2.58 8.04
C VAL A 240 22.36 2.35 8.99
N THR A 241 22.68 1.09 9.26
CA THR A 241 24.08 0.71 9.53
C THR A 241 24.69 0.38 8.17
N PRO A 242 25.83 0.98 7.78
CA PRO A 242 26.50 0.59 6.55
C PRO A 242 26.80 -0.92 6.58
N PRO A 243 26.54 -1.64 5.49
CA PRO A 243 26.76 -3.07 5.48
C PRO A 243 28.25 -3.37 5.63
N PRO A 244 28.60 -4.50 6.23
CA PRO A 244 29.99 -4.92 6.33
C PRO A 244 30.57 -5.09 4.92
N GLY A 245 31.73 -4.49 4.68
CA GLY A 245 32.41 -4.53 3.40
C GLY A 245 33.69 -3.68 3.39
N ASP A 246 34.36 -3.67 2.24
CA ASP A 246 35.58 -2.89 2.04
C ASP A 246 35.18 -1.47 1.64
N LEU A 247 35.36 -0.51 2.55
CA LEU A 247 34.99 0.89 2.33
C LEU A 247 35.88 1.55 1.28
N VAL A 248 35.26 2.21 0.30
CA VAL A 248 35.94 3.03 -0.71
C VAL A 248 35.92 4.51 -0.31
N ALA A 249 34.75 5.03 0.09
CA ALA A 249 34.60 6.38 0.62
C ALA A 249 33.28 6.53 1.38
N ASP A 250 33.31 7.18 2.55
CA ASP A 250 32.14 7.48 3.39
C ASP A 250 31.84 8.98 3.51
N PHE A 251 32.72 9.85 3.01
CA PHE A 251 32.55 11.31 3.02
C PHE A 251 32.35 11.96 4.41
N GLU A 252 32.91 11.35 5.45
CA GLU A 252 32.72 11.76 6.85
C GLU A 252 33.67 12.85 7.39
N GLY A 253 34.53 13.39 6.53
CA GLY A 253 35.56 14.38 6.89
C GLY A 253 35.24 15.80 6.44
N ASP A 254 35.96 16.78 6.99
CA ASP A 254 35.85 18.21 6.61
C ASP A 254 36.32 18.50 5.16
N ARG A 255 37.00 17.54 4.54
CA ARG A 255 37.50 17.56 3.15
C ARG A 255 37.16 16.24 2.49
N PHE A 256 37.14 16.22 1.15
CA PHE A 256 36.98 14.96 0.42
C PHE A 256 38.10 13.96 0.79
N PRO A 257 37.83 12.64 0.74
CA PRO A 257 38.83 11.63 1.10
C PRO A 257 40.14 11.81 0.32
N ALA A 258 41.25 11.41 0.94
CA ALA A 258 42.58 11.64 0.38
C ALA A 258 42.70 11.10 -1.06
N GLY A 259 43.22 11.93 -1.97
CA GLY A 259 43.42 11.58 -3.37
C GLY A 259 42.23 11.83 -4.29
N TRP A 260 41.06 12.18 -3.76
CA TRP A 260 39.94 12.63 -4.59
C TRP A 260 40.20 14.02 -5.17
N GLN A 261 39.87 14.21 -6.45
CA GLN A 261 40.16 15.42 -7.21
C GLN A 261 38.88 16.07 -7.72
N VAL A 262 38.73 17.37 -7.45
CA VAL A 262 37.63 18.19 -7.94
C VAL A 262 38.07 18.91 -9.21
N SER A 263 37.19 18.95 -10.20
CA SER A 263 37.26 19.80 -11.39
C SER A 263 35.95 20.55 -11.57
N GLY A 264 35.99 21.76 -12.11
CA GLY A 264 34.82 22.62 -12.27
C GLY A 264 34.40 23.34 -10.99
N THR A 265 33.13 23.74 -10.90
CA THR A 265 32.57 24.55 -9.81
C THR A 265 31.47 23.84 -9.01
N ALA A 266 30.98 22.69 -9.47
CA ALA A 266 29.84 21.99 -8.86
C ALA A 266 30.14 21.38 -7.48
N PHE A 267 31.39 21.04 -7.18
CA PHE A 267 31.76 20.47 -5.87
C PHE A 267 32.51 21.50 -5.04
N GLY A 268 32.18 21.60 -3.75
CA GLY A 268 32.88 22.45 -2.79
C GLY A 268 34.28 21.91 -2.42
N SER A 269 34.87 22.44 -1.36
CA SER A 269 36.17 21.96 -0.82
C SER A 269 36.08 20.63 -0.05
N GLY A 270 34.88 20.14 0.20
CA GLY A 270 34.60 18.93 0.97
C GLY A 270 33.12 18.52 0.89
N PRO A 271 32.76 17.41 1.57
CA PRO A 271 31.39 16.91 1.67
C PRO A 271 30.41 17.94 2.27
N ALA A 272 29.14 17.85 1.87
CA ALA A 272 28.07 18.62 2.46
C ALA A 272 27.58 17.93 3.75
N GLY A 273 27.42 18.68 4.84
CA GLY A 273 26.94 18.16 6.12
C GLY A 273 25.42 18.14 6.29
N GLY A 274 24.69 18.31 5.19
CA GLY A 274 23.26 18.55 5.15
C GLY A 274 22.87 19.33 3.89
N SER A 275 21.63 19.79 3.83
CA SER A 275 21.11 20.53 2.67
C SER A 275 21.87 21.86 2.48
N LEU A 276 22.31 22.13 1.26
CA LEU A 276 22.96 23.39 0.91
C LEU A 276 21.94 24.52 0.69
N ALA A 277 22.41 25.77 0.71
CA ALA A 277 21.52 26.93 0.53
C ALA A 277 20.81 26.89 -0.83
N GLY A 278 19.47 26.94 -0.82
CA GLY A 278 18.65 26.84 -2.03
C GLY A 278 18.35 25.41 -2.48
N GLN A 279 18.87 24.39 -1.79
CA GLN A 279 18.58 22.99 -2.04
C GLN A 279 17.31 22.56 -1.27
N GLN A 280 16.60 21.57 -1.81
CA GLN A 280 15.56 20.87 -1.06
C GLN A 280 16.18 20.05 0.10
N HIS A 281 15.35 19.55 1.02
CA HIS A 281 15.86 18.78 2.15
C HIS A 281 16.51 17.47 1.71
N VAL A 282 17.81 17.37 1.96
CA VAL A 282 18.62 16.17 1.72
C VAL A 282 18.54 15.23 2.92
N GLY A 283 18.15 13.99 2.65
CA GLY A 283 18.02 12.93 3.65
C GLY A 283 18.56 11.58 3.15
N GLY A 284 18.56 10.57 4.02
CA GLY A 284 18.96 9.20 3.67
C GLY A 284 20.45 8.91 3.66
N PHE A 285 21.32 9.92 3.66
CA PHE A 285 22.78 9.73 3.79
C PHE A 285 23.17 9.23 5.18
N LEU A 286 24.32 8.58 5.25
CA LEU A 286 24.91 8.03 6.45
C LEU A 286 25.84 9.03 7.12
N GLY A 287 25.98 8.90 8.44
CA GLY A 287 26.94 9.69 9.20
C GLY A 287 26.69 11.20 9.10
N ARG A 288 27.73 11.95 8.78
CA ARG A 288 27.79 13.42 8.90
C ARG A 288 27.94 14.12 7.56
N GLY A 289 28.25 13.42 6.47
CA GLY A 289 28.51 14.09 5.20
C GLY A 289 28.27 13.24 3.97
N PHE A 290 28.08 13.91 2.84
CA PHE A 290 27.93 13.28 1.52
C PHE A 290 28.58 14.16 0.45
N ALA A 291 29.01 13.57 -0.67
CA ALA A 291 29.46 14.34 -1.82
C ALA A 291 28.26 14.94 -2.55
N SER A 292 28.26 16.26 -2.75
CA SER A 292 27.18 16.96 -3.47
C SER A 292 27.74 17.87 -4.55
N SER A 293 27.15 17.78 -5.75
CA SER A 293 27.45 18.68 -6.86
C SER A 293 26.56 19.94 -6.86
N PHE A 294 25.67 20.12 -5.88
CA PHE A 294 24.82 21.30 -5.75
C PHE A 294 25.59 22.55 -5.24
N HIS A 295 26.92 22.51 -5.15
CA HIS A 295 27.68 23.68 -4.71
C HIS A 295 27.56 24.80 -5.76
N GLY A 296 26.99 25.93 -5.36
CA GLY A 296 26.65 27.01 -6.30
C GLY A 296 25.32 26.81 -7.05
N GLY A 297 24.53 25.80 -6.67
CA GLY A 297 23.23 25.46 -7.23
C GLY A 297 23.29 24.72 -8.57
N ASP A 298 22.11 24.36 -9.09
CA ASP A 298 21.87 23.58 -10.33
C ASP A 298 22.54 24.10 -11.61
N GLY A 299 23.11 25.31 -11.60
CA GLY A 299 23.82 25.89 -12.74
C GLY A 299 25.31 25.58 -12.78
N SER A 300 25.86 24.95 -11.74
CA SER A 300 27.28 24.63 -11.63
C SER A 300 27.59 23.28 -12.28
N THR A 301 28.78 23.15 -12.87
CA THR A 301 29.21 21.88 -13.50
C THR A 301 30.59 21.49 -13.00
N GLY A 302 30.89 20.20 -13.00
CA GLY A 302 32.15 19.69 -12.49
C GLY A 302 32.23 18.18 -12.38
N THR A 303 33.35 17.70 -11.85
CA THR A 303 33.56 16.29 -11.57
C THR A 303 34.35 16.11 -10.29
N LEU A 304 33.94 15.15 -9.46
CA LEU A 304 34.69 14.66 -8.31
C LEU A 304 35.19 13.24 -8.63
N THR A 305 36.51 13.06 -8.71
CA THR A 305 37.16 11.83 -9.20
C THR A 305 37.97 11.15 -8.10
N SER A 306 37.77 9.85 -7.88
CA SER A 306 38.49 9.06 -6.87
C SER A 306 39.95 8.74 -7.29
N PRO A 307 40.83 8.34 -6.37
CA PRO A 307 42.03 7.58 -6.76
C PRO A 307 41.65 6.21 -7.33
N VAL A 308 42.60 5.53 -7.97
CA VAL A 308 42.41 4.14 -8.40
C VAL A 308 42.35 3.23 -7.17
N PHE A 309 41.33 2.38 -7.08
CA PHE A 309 41.18 1.34 -6.07
C PHE A 309 41.07 -0.04 -6.75
N THR A 310 41.35 -1.12 -6.01
CA THR A 310 41.21 -2.48 -6.53
C THR A 310 39.82 -3.01 -6.19
N ILE A 311 39.15 -3.63 -7.15
CA ILE A 311 37.86 -4.31 -6.89
C ILE A 311 38.15 -5.64 -6.17
N THR A 312 37.74 -5.75 -4.91
CA THR A 312 38.02 -6.92 -4.05
C THR A 312 36.82 -7.83 -3.83
N LYS A 313 35.61 -7.36 -4.14
CA LYS A 313 34.34 -8.03 -3.86
C LYS A 313 33.42 -8.00 -5.10
N PRO A 314 32.44 -8.91 -5.19
CA PRO A 314 31.57 -9.03 -6.35
C PRO A 314 30.52 -7.91 -6.51
N SER A 315 30.32 -7.07 -5.50
CA SER A 315 29.38 -5.96 -5.57
C SER A 315 30.03 -4.66 -5.14
N LEU A 316 29.77 -3.58 -5.88
CA LEU A 316 30.13 -2.22 -5.50
C LEU A 316 28.84 -1.44 -5.25
N CYS A 317 28.66 -0.99 -4.01
CA CYS A 317 27.43 -0.38 -3.57
C CYS A 317 27.68 1.04 -3.06
N PHE A 318 26.73 1.95 -3.27
CA PHE A 318 26.84 3.36 -2.89
C PHE A 318 25.46 3.98 -2.76
N GLN A 319 25.32 5.02 -1.95
CA GLN A 319 24.10 5.82 -1.92
C GLN A 319 24.12 6.91 -2.98
N ILE A 320 22.99 7.16 -3.64
CA ILE A 320 22.85 8.15 -4.72
C ILE A 320 21.50 8.88 -4.65
N ALA A 321 21.51 10.17 -5.00
CA ALA A 321 20.36 11.06 -5.17
C ALA A 321 20.67 12.14 -6.23
N GLY A 322 19.72 13.03 -6.50
CA GLY A 322 19.83 14.13 -7.46
C GLY A 322 19.16 13.84 -8.80
N GLY A 323 19.58 14.54 -9.85
CA GLY A 323 18.96 14.53 -11.16
C GLY A 323 19.02 13.21 -11.90
N ARG A 324 17.91 12.88 -12.56
CA ARG A 324 17.73 11.72 -13.44
C ARG A 324 18.18 12.05 -14.86
N SER A 325 19.49 12.25 -15.01
CA SER A 325 20.07 12.63 -16.29
C SER A 325 21.41 11.94 -16.53
N HIS A 326 21.71 11.67 -17.79
CA HIS A 326 23.07 11.28 -18.19
C HIS A 326 24.09 12.37 -17.88
N ALA A 327 23.69 13.63 -17.72
CA ALA A 327 24.58 14.72 -17.35
C ALA A 327 24.94 14.73 -15.85
N THR A 328 24.14 14.10 -14.98
CA THR A 328 24.33 14.06 -13.52
C THR A 328 24.45 12.60 -13.06
N ARG A 329 25.69 12.09 -13.01
CA ARG A 329 25.95 10.63 -12.90
C ARG A 329 27.18 10.29 -12.08
N ILE A 330 27.22 9.09 -11.51
CA ILE A 330 28.44 8.42 -11.06
C ILE A 330 28.87 7.39 -12.10
N GLU A 331 30.17 7.30 -12.38
CA GLU A 331 30.79 6.40 -13.37
C GLU A 331 31.81 5.46 -12.71
N LEU A 332 31.82 4.18 -13.09
CA LEU A 332 32.92 3.23 -12.85
C LEU A 332 33.83 3.19 -14.07
N VAL A 333 35.09 3.57 -13.90
CA VAL A 333 36.08 3.68 -14.97
C VAL A 333 37.21 2.67 -14.77
N ILE A 334 37.50 1.86 -15.80
CA ILE A 334 38.64 0.94 -15.83
C ILE A 334 39.42 1.17 -17.13
N GLY A 335 40.73 1.39 -17.03
CA GLY A 335 41.57 1.61 -18.22
C GLY A 335 41.16 2.82 -19.07
N GLY A 336 40.53 3.83 -18.45
CA GLY A 336 40.01 5.03 -19.14
C GLY A 336 38.66 4.83 -19.83
N GLN A 337 38.04 3.65 -19.73
CA GLN A 337 36.70 3.37 -20.26
C GLN A 337 35.67 3.34 -19.13
N VAL A 338 34.53 4.00 -19.35
CA VAL A 338 33.36 3.91 -18.46
C VAL A 338 32.68 2.55 -18.69
N LEU A 339 32.67 1.70 -17.67
CA LEU A 339 32.05 0.37 -17.74
C LEU A 339 30.64 0.35 -17.15
N GLN A 340 30.39 1.15 -16.11
CA GLN A 340 29.07 1.31 -15.50
C GLN A 340 28.84 2.77 -15.16
N GLN A 341 27.58 3.20 -15.17
CA GLN A 341 27.18 4.53 -14.74
C GLN A 341 25.77 4.50 -14.16
N ALA A 342 25.46 5.47 -13.30
CA ALA A 342 24.16 5.63 -12.67
C ALA A 342 23.88 7.10 -12.39
N SER A 343 22.61 7.51 -12.46
CA SER A 343 22.14 8.84 -12.08
C SER A 343 21.21 8.75 -10.86
N GLY A 344 20.85 9.90 -10.29
CA GLY A 344 19.76 9.98 -9.31
C GLY A 344 18.40 9.77 -9.97
N ASP A 345 17.34 9.97 -9.19
CA ASP A 345 15.94 9.78 -9.59
C ASP A 345 15.06 11.02 -9.37
N ASP A 346 15.62 12.22 -9.47
CA ASP A 346 14.98 13.52 -9.23
C ASP A 346 14.46 13.65 -7.79
N THR A 347 15.32 13.29 -6.83
CA THR A 347 15.05 13.39 -5.38
C THR A 347 16.31 13.83 -4.63
N GLU A 348 16.14 14.41 -3.45
CA GLU A 348 17.25 14.71 -2.52
C GLU A 348 17.50 13.59 -1.49
N ILE A 349 16.79 12.46 -1.61
CA ILE A 349 16.91 11.34 -0.67
C ILE A 349 17.89 10.30 -1.20
N LEU A 350 19.04 10.16 -0.53
CA LEU A 350 20.09 9.22 -0.90
C LEU A 350 19.65 7.76 -0.67
N LYS A 351 19.76 6.95 -1.72
CA LYS A 351 19.35 5.53 -1.74
C LYS A 351 20.51 4.64 -2.17
N TRP A 352 20.71 3.49 -1.52
CA TRP A 352 21.69 2.47 -1.93
C TRP A 352 21.36 1.94 -3.33
N MET A 353 22.38 1.95 -4.17
CA MET A 353 22.45 1.28 -5.46
C MET A 353 23.59 0.26 -5.41
N SER A 354 23.51 -0.77 -6.24
CA SER A 354 24.57 -1.78 -6.37
C SER A 354 24.89 -2.05 -7.82
N TRP A 355 26.18 -2.15 -8.12
CA TRP A 355 26.71 -2.65 -9.38
C TRP A 355 27.27 -4.06 -9.19
N ASP A 356 26.94 -4.96 -10.11
CA ASP A 356 27.62 -6.25 -10.23
C ASP A 356 28.99 -6.01 -10.87
N VAL A 357 30.04 -6.29 -10.10
CA VAL A 357 31.43 -6.15 -10.51
C VAL A 357 32.20 -7.46 -10.35
N ALA A 358 31.50 -8.60 -10.24
CA ALA A 358 32.10 -9.91 -10.00
C ALA A 358 33.14 -10.29 -11.07
N THR A 359 32.88 -9.94 -12.32
CA THR A 359 33.81 -10.18 -13.45
C THR A 359 35.00 -9.22 -13.47
N LEU A 360 34.97 -8.18 -12.64
CA LEU A 360 35.98 -7.12 -12.57
C LEU A 360 36.89 -7.25 -11.33
N ILE A 361 36.70 -8.28 -10.50
CA ILE A 361 37.52 -8.53 -9.30
C ILE A 361 39.01 -8.62 -9.69
N GLY A 362 39.84 -7.91 -8.94
CA GLY A 362 41.29 -7.81 -9.14
C GLY A 362 41.73 -6.69 -10.09
N LEU A 363 40.80 -6.03 -10.79
CA LEU A 363 41.12 -4.89 -11.65
C LEU A 363 41.20 -3.57 -10.86
N GLY A 364 42.04 -2.65 -11.33
CA GLY A 364 42.09 -1.28 -10.84
C GLY A 364 40.99 -0.43 -11.48
N ALA A 365 40.16 0.19 -10.65
CA ALA A 365 39.03 1.01 -11.06
C ALA A 365 39.08 2.41 -10.42
N GLN A 366 38.39 3.37 -11.03
CA GLN A 366 38.22 4.73 -10.55
C GLN A 366 36.74 5.10 -10.61
N LEU A 367 36.27 5.90 -9.65
CA LEU A 367 34.93 6.48 -9.67
C LEU A 367 34.99 7.95 -10.08
N ARG A 368 34.04 8.38 -10.91
CA ARG A 368 33.83 9.80 -11.25
C ARG A 368 32.39 10.17 -10.95
N ILE A 369 32.17 11.17 -10.10
CA ILE A 369 30.86 11.77 -9.86
C ILE A 369 30.82 13.04 -10.71
N VAL A 370 29.99 13.03 -11.75
CA VAL A 370 29.97 13.98 -12.86
C VAL A 370 28.68 14.78 -12.82
N ASP A 371 28.81 16.09 -13.00
CA ASP A 371 27.72 17.03 -13.19
C ASP A 371 28.02 17.95 -14.38
N GLU A 372 27.25 17.77 -15.46
CA GLU A 372 27.33 18.53 -16.70
C GLU A 372 26.01 19.27 -16.99
N ALA A 373 25.05 19.24 -16.05
CA ALA A 373 23.73 19.83 -16.23
C ALA A 373 23.68 21.28 -15.72
N THR A 374 22.76 22.08 -16.28
CA THR A 374 22.54 23.48 -15.86
C THR A 374 21.07 23.85 -15.67
N GLY A 375 20.17 22.87 -15.78
CA GLY A 375 18.72 23.02 -15.62
C GLY A 375 18.23 22.58 -14.24
N GLY A 376 16.92 22.59 -14.00
CA GLY A 376 16.37 22.06 -12.75
C GLY A 376 16.77 20.59 -12.55
N TRP A 377 17.16 20.24 -11.31
CA TRP A 377 17.82 18.96 -10.98
C TRP A 377 19.21 18.79 -11.62
N GLY A 378 19.89 19.89 -11.92
CA GLY A 378 21.27 19.92 -12.38
C GLY A 378 22.28 19.66 -11.27
N HIS A 379 22.12 18.53 -10.56
CA HIS A 379 23.06 18.08 -9.54
C HIS A 379 22.96 16.57 -9.24
N ILE A 380 23.95 16.03 -8.55
CA ILE A 380 24.01 14.67 -8.03
C ILE A 380 24.58 14.67 -6.61
N SER A 381 24.04 13.81 -5.75
CA SER A 381 24.56 13.56 -4.41
C SER A 381 24.91 12.08 -4.26
N VAL A 382 26.08 11.78 -3.67
CA VAL A 382 26.58 10.41 -3.47
C VAL A 382 27.14 10.27 -2.07
N ASP A 383 26.86 9.14 -1.42
CA ASP A 383 27.42 8.80 -0.13
C ASP A 383 27.81 7.32 -0.03
N HIS A 384 28.67 6.99 0.93
CA HIS A 384 28.92 5.64 1.44
C HIS A 384 29.15 4.57 0.37
N ILE A 385 30.29 4.64 -0.31
CA ILE A 385 30.72 3.69 -1.33
C ILE A 385 31.45 2.52 -0.65
N VAL A 386 30.93 1.30 -0.79
CA VAL A 386 31.44 0.08 -0.16
C VAL A 386 31.40 -1.11 -1.12
N MET A 387 32.44 -1.94 -1.08
CA MET A 387 32.52 -3.20 -1.80
C MET A 387 32.04 -4.35 -0.90
N THR A 388 31.08 -5.15 -1.35
CA THR A 388 30.38 -6.15 -0.52
C THR A 388 30.32 -7.53 -1.20
N ASP A 389 30.20 -8.59 -0.40
CA ASP A 389 30.07 -9.98 -0.92
C ASP A 389 28.72 -10.23 -1.63
N ARG A 390 27.75 -9.34 -1.46
CA ARG A 390 26.41 -9.39 -2.06
C ARG A 390 25.91 -7.97 -2.31
N PRO A 391 25.08 -7.74 -3.35
CA PRO A 391 24.51 -6.41 -3.58
C PRO A 391 23.70 -5.97 -2.36
N ILE A 392 23.80 -4.69 -2.03
CA ILE A 392 22.88 -4.07 -1.08
C ILE A 392 21.54 -3.96 -1.77
N ARG A 393 20.55 -4.61 -1.19
CA ARG A 393 19.15 -4.36 -1.50
C ARG A 393 18.73 -3.15 -0.68
N GLN A 394 18.66 -1.98 -1.30
CA GLN A 394 17.74 -0.96 -0.83
C GLN A 394 16.47 -0.95 -1.65
N PRO A 395 15.40 -0.38 -1.09
CA PRO A 395 14.15 -0.24 -1.80
C PRO A 395 14.30 0.86 -2.85
N GLY A 396 14.71 0.46 -4.04
CA GLY A 396 14.00 0.98 -5.19
C GLY A 396 12.60 0.35 -5.16
N ASN A 397 11.58 1.17 -4.98
CA ASN A 397 10.17 0.92 -5.28
C ASN A 397 9.70 -0.56 -5.21
N ALA A 398 9.00 -0.91 -4.12
CA ALA A 398 8.28 -2.15 -3.82
C ALA A 398 8.94 -3.19 -2.89
N GLU A 399 10.23 -3.10 -2.51
CA GLU A 399 10.85 -4.13 -1.64
C GLU A 399 11.03 -3.80 -0.14
N ILE A 400 10.76 -2.57 0.33
CA ILE A 400 10.76 -2.26 1.80
C ILE A 400 9.38 -1.88 2.32
N THR A 401 8.64 -1.08 1.56
CA THR A 401 7.24 -0.86 1.92
C THR A 401 6.48 -2.15 1.69
N LEU A 402 5.97 -2.73 2.78
CA LEU A 402 5.04 -3.85 2.65
C LEU A 402 3.69 -3.28 2.23
N TRP A 403 3.33 -3.54 0.97
CA TRP A 403 2.05 -3.11 0.41
C TRP A 403 0.97 -4.14 0.73
N ALA A 404 -0.16 -3.70 1.25
CA ALA A 404 -1.32 -4.56 1.45
C ALA A 404 -2.02 -4.91 0.13
N ASP A 405 -1.92 -4.03 -0.88
CA ASP A 405 -2.46 -4.29 -2.21
C ASP A 405 -1.56 -3.61 -3.25
N HIS A 406 -1.31 -4.32 -4.35
CA HIS A 406 -0.42 -3.88 -5.42
C HIS A 406 -1.16 -3.28 -6.62
N GLY A 407 -2.49 -3.25 -6.59
CA GLY A 407 -3.32 -2.54 -7.56
C GLY A 407 -3.42 -1.05 -7.23
N ARG A 408 -4.22 -0.33 -8.03
CA ARG A 408 -4.38 1.12 -7.86
C ARG A 408 -5.60 1.49 -7.01
N ASP A 409 -6.53 0.55 -6.84
CA ASP A 409 -7.87 0.80 -6.29
C ASP A 409 -8.14 0.01 -5.00
N PHE A 410 -7.28 0.17 -3.98
CA PHE A 410 -7.53 -0.30 -2.62
C PHE A 410 -6.95 0.70 -1.61
N TYR A 411 -7.81 1.38 -0.86
CA TYR A 411 -7.43 2.47 0.05
C TYR A 411 -8.25 2.46 1.34
N ALA A 412 -7.72 3.06 2.40
CA ALA A 412 -8.43 3.26 3.67
C ALA A 412 -9.08 1.99 4.27
N PRO A 413 -8.43 0.80 4.26
CA PRO A 413 -9.04 -0.38 4.83
C PRO A 413 -9.12 -0.27 6.35
N ILE A 414 -10.27 -0.65 6.90
CA ILE A 414 -10.46 -0.75 8.36
C ILE A 414 -10.99 -2.13 8.75
N THR A 415 -10.75 -2.54 10.00
CA THR A 415 -11.15 -3.86 10.50
C THR A 415 -12.49 -3.84 11.23
N PHE A 416 -13.26 -4.92 11.14
CA PHE A 416 -14.45 -5.11 11.97
C PHE A 416 -14.05 -5.27 13.45
N ALA A 417 -14.60 -4.42 14.31
CA ALA A 417 -14.55 -4.59 15.75
C ALA A 417 -15.52 -5.70 16.20
N ASN A 418 -15.22 -6.29 17.37
CA ASN A 418 -16.06 -7.29 18.03
C ASN A 418 -16.31 -8.57 17.20
N MET A 419 -15.32 -8.99 16.41
CA MET A 419 -15.37 -10.23 15.63
C MET A 419 -15.12 -11.47 16.51
N PRO A 420 -15.84 -12.58 16.28
CA PRO A 420 -15.69 -13.80 17.08
C PRO A 420 -14.39 -14.53 16.76
N ALA A 421 -13.94 -15.35 17.72
CA ALA A 421 -12.82 -16.30 17.55
C ALA A 421 -11.50 -15.68 17.06
N GLY A 422 -11.29 -14.38 17.26
CA GLY A 422 -10.10 -13.68 16.81
C GLY A 422 -9.98 -13.53 15.29
N ARG A 423 -11.09 -13.72 14.56
CA ARG A 423 -11.17 -13.49 13.12
C ARG A 423 -10.95 -12.00 12.83
N VAL A 424 -10.03 -11.68 11.94
CA VAL A 424 -9.78 -10.30 11.51
C VAL A 424 -10.23 -10.16 10.06
N VAL A 425 -11.26 -9.36 9.84
CA VAL A 425 -11.81 -9.06 8.51
C VAL A 425 -11.76 -7.56 8.28
N TRP A 426 -11.34 -7.15 7.09
CA TRP A 426 -11.37 -5.75 6.67
C TRP A 426 -12.10 -5.54 5.34
N LEU A 427 -12.43 -4.28 5.09
CA LEU A 427 -12.94 -3.74 3.82
C LEU A 427 -12.17 -2.47 3.53
N GLY A 428 -11.83 -2.22 2.27
CA GLY A 428 -11.21 -0.97 1.82
C GLY A 428 -12.03 -0.27 0.75
N TRP A 429 -11.86 1.05 0.64
CA TRP A 429 -12.44 1.82 -0.45
C TRP A 429 -11.76 1.44 -1.77
N MET A 430 -12.57 1.00 -2.73
CA MET A 430 -12.10 0.52 -4.02
C MET A 430 -12.11 1.66 -5.06
N SER A 431 -11.13 2.55 -4.93
CA SER A 431 -10.90 3.69 -5.82
C SER A 431 -9.54 4.31 -5.53
N ASN A 432 -9.13 5.28 -6.35
CA ASN A 432 -7.94 6.08 -6.12
C ASN A 432 -8.25 7.58 -6.13
N TRP A 433 -7.63 8.35 -5.24
CA TRP A 433 -7.81 9.81 -5.17
C TRP A 433 -7.41 10.56 -6.46
N ASP A 434 -6.51 10.00 -7.28
CA ASP A 434 -6.10 10.57 -8.58
C ASP A 434 -7.29 10.80 -9.53
N TYR A 435 -8.32 9.96 -9.45
CA TYR A 435 -9.44 9.97 -10.39
C TYR A 435 -10.82 9.76 -9.76
N ALA A 436 -10.91 9.64 -8.43
CA ALA A 436 -12.16 9.42 -7.70
C ALA A 436 -13.26 10.45 -7.99
N ARG A 437 -12.94 11.63 -8.52
CA ARG A 437 -13.91 12.71 -8.83
C ARG A 437 -14.53 12.61 -10.22
N VAL A 438 -13.90 11.85 -11.12
CA VAL A 438 -14.26 11.77 -12.54
C VAL A 438 -14.73 10.38 -12.97
N LEU A 439 -14.94 9.47 -12.01
CA LEU A 439 -15.46 8.14 -12.30
C LEU A 439 -16.83 8.22 -13.02
N PRO A 440 -17.05 7.38 -14.06
CA PRO A 440 -18.22 7.43 -14.94
C PRO A 440 -19.43 6.67 -14.36
N THR A 441 -19.63 6.76 -13.05
CA THR A 441 -20.72 6.09 -12.33
C THR A 441 -21.87 7.07 -12.08
N GLN A 442 -23.10 6.61 -12.27
CA GLN A 442 -24.33 7.32 -11.90
C GLN A 442 -25.40 6.29 -11.47
N PRO A 443 -26.28 6.61 -10.51
CA PRO A 443 -26.34 7.84 -9.71
C PRO A 443 -25.35 7.86 -8.52
N TRP A 444 -24.51 6.83 -8.37
CA TRP A 444 -23.59 6.67 -7.24
C TRP A 444 -22.15 6.93 -7.66
N ARG A 445 -21.24 7.07 -6.67
CA ARG A 445 -19.79 7.06 -6.88
C ARG A 445 -19.03 6.50 -5.69
N GLY A 446 -18.02 5.70 -5.98
CA GLY A 446 -17.22 4.96 -5.00
C GLY A 446 -17.90 3.67 -4.55
N GLN A 447 -17.09 2.64 -4.29
CA GLN A 447 -17.52 1.32 -3.83
C GLN A 447 -16.50 0.74 -2.85
N GLN A 448 -16.88 -0.27 -2.09
CA GLN A 448 -15.97 -0.99 -1.19
C GLN A 448 -15.44 -2.25 -1.91
N SER A 449 -14.28 -2.73 -1.49
CA SER A 449 -13.71 -4.01 -1.91
C SER A 449 -14.58 -5.18 -1.45
N LEU A 450 -14.26 -6.40 -1.90
CA LEU A 450 -14.69 -7.59 -1.18
C LEU A 450 -14.18 -7.57 0.27
N PRO A 451 -14.95 -8.09 1.25
CA PRO A 451 -14.42 -8.32 2.59
C PRO A 451 -13.33 -9.38 2.54
N ARG A 452 -12.20 -9.10 3.20
CA ARG A 452 -11.03 -10.01 3.21
C ARG A 452 -10.69 -10.39 4.63
N GLU A 453 -10.52 -11.68 4.86
CA GLU A 453 -10.00 -12.23 6.09
C GLU A 453 -8.47 -12.23 6.07
N LEU A 454 -7.86 -11.90 7.22
CA LEU A 454 -6.44 -11.63 7.34
C LEU A 454 -5.71 -12.66 8.19
N SER A 455 -4.51 -12.98 7.75
CA SER A 455 -3.51 -13.72 8.52
C SER A 455 -2.09 -13.26 8.12
N LEU A 456 -1.07 -13.77 8.79
CA LEU A 456 0.31 -13.65 8.36
C LEU A 456 0.82 -15.00 7.88
N ALA A 457 1.65 -15.04 6.84
CA ALA A 457 2.39 -16.26 6.48
C ALA A 457 3.89 -15.97 6.35
N ALA A 458 4.69 -16.97 6.69
CA ALA A 458 6.13 -16.91 6.50
C ALA A 458 6.50 -17.08 5.02
N THR A 459 7.36 -16.21 4.53
CA THR A 459 7.95 -16.27 3.20
C THR A 459 9.48 -16.20 3.32
N PRO A 460 10.24 -16.50 2.25
CA PRO A 460 11.69 -16.25 2.24
C PRO A 460 12.08 -14.78 2.48
N ARG A 461 11.11 -13.85 2.37
CA ARG A 461 11.31 -12.41 2.60
C ARG A 461 10.82 -11.94 3.98
N GLY A 462 10.42 -12.86 4.86
CA GLY A 462 9.83 -12.56 6.18
C GLY A 462 8.33 -12.80 6.23
N LEU A 463 7.68 -12.32 7.28
CA LEU A 463 6.22 -12.41 7.44
C LEU A 463 5.54 -11.50 6.42
N ARG A 464 4.48 -12.00 5.79
CA ARG A 464 3.68 -11.24 4.82
C ARG A 464 2.21 -11.36 5.17
N LEU A 465 1.50 -10.26 4.99
CA LEU A 465 0.05 -10.22 5.08
C LEU A 465 -0.53 -11.17 4.03
N CYS A 466 -1.41 -12.06 4.48
CA CYS A 466 -2.18 -12.95 3.65
C CYS A 466 -3.65 -12.53 3.73
N GLN A 467 -4.28 -12.37 2.58
CA GLN A 467 -5.66 -11.94 2.41
C GLN A 467 -6.44 -12.97 1.61
N THR A 468 -7.56 -13.43 2.15
CA THR A 468 -8.49 -14.29 1.41
C THR A 468 -9.87 -13.69 1.46
N VAL A 469 -10.61 -13.76 0.35
CA VAL A 469 -12.04 -13.39 0.35
C VAL A 469 -12.76 -14.22 1.42
N VAL A 470 -13.61 -13.56 2.20
CA VAL A 470 -14.35 -14.19 3.30
C VAL A 470 -15.14 -15.42 2.85
N GLU A 471 -15.22 -16.42 3.73
CA GLU A 471 -15.90 -17.69 3.45
C GLU A 471 -17.36 -17.49 3.00
N GLU A 472 -18.04 -16.49 3.58
CA GLU A 472 -19.43 -16.14 3.28
C GLU A 472 -19.64 -15.82 1.79
N ALA A 473 -18.64 -15.26 1.10
CA ALA A 473 -18.71 -14.97 -0.32
C ALA A 473 -18.83 -16.24 -1.18
N LYS A 474 -18.46 -17.42 -0.66
CA LYS A 474 -18.63 -18.68 -1.40
C LYS A 474 -20.09 -19.01 -1.65
N ALA A 475 -21.02 -18.53 -0.80
CA ALA A 475 -22.46 -18.71 -1.01
C ALA A 475 -22.96 -18.01 -2.29
N LEU A 476 -22.22 -17.01 -2.77
CA LEU A 476 -22.53 -16.29 -4.01
C LEU A 476 -22.08 -17.03 -5.26
N VAL A 477 -21.10 -17.92 -5.12
CA VAL A 477 -20.47 -18.58 -6.27
C VAL A 477 -21.35 -19.76 -6.69
N ASN A 478 -21.78 -19.75 -7.94
CA ASN A 478 -22.50 -20.89 -8.51
C ASN A 478 -21.58 -22.13 -8.48
N PRO A 479 -22.00 -23.23 -7.83
CA PRO A 479 -21.17 -24.43 -7.70
C PRO A 479 -20.93 -25.14 -9.03
N ILE A 480 -21.71 -24.85 -10.07
CA ILE A 480 -21.52 -25.39 -11.42
C ILE A 480 -20.65 -24.40 -12.22
N PRO A 481 -19.40 -24.78 -12.57
CA PRO A 481 -18.55 -23.91 -13.37
C PRO A 481 -19.14 -23.70 -14.77
N LEU A 482 -19.06 -22.45 -15.25
CA LEU A 482 -19.31 -22.11 -16.65
C LEU A 482 -18.23 -22.71 -17.55
N GLN A 483 -16.99 -22.73 -17.06
CA GLN A 483 -15.83 -23.31 -17.73
C GLN A 483 -14.97 -24.05 -16.71
N ARG A 484 -14.45 -25.21 -17.11
CA ARG A 484 -13.51 -25.98 -16.29
C ARG A 484 -12.51 -26.70 -17.19
N ALA A 485 -11.23 -26.54 -16.89
CA ALA A 485 -10.16 -27.38 -17.42
C ALA A 485 -9.29 -27.85 -16.26
N ALA A 486 -8.83 -29.09 -16.32
CA ALA A 486 -7.91 -29.65 -15.35
C ALA A 486 -6.89 -30.51 -16.09
N ASP A 487 -5.62 -30.27 -15.80
CA ASP A 487 -4.48 -30.93 -16.45
C ASP A 487 -4.60 -30.94 -17.99
N ALA A 488 -4.84 -29.76 -18.58
CA ALA A 488 -5.04 -29.60 -20.03
C ALA A 488 -3.97 -28.66 -20.64
N PRO A 489 -3.53 -28.88 -21.89
CA PRO A 489 -2.63 -27.95 -22.56
C PRO A 489 -3.24 -26.54 -22.68
N ALA A 490 -2.41 -25.50 -22.52
CA ALA A 490 -2.82 -24.11 -22.64
C ALA A 490 -3.52 -23.80 -23.98
N SER A 491 -3.05 -24.41 -25.08
CA SER A 491 -3.64 -24.30 -26.40
C SER A 491 -5.09 -24.82 -26.46
N GLN A 492 -5.36 -25.93 -25.77
CA GLN A 492 -6.71 -26.50 -25.65
C GLN A 492 -7.61 -25.60 -24.80
N VAL A 493 -7.09 -25.06 -23.70
CA VAL A 493 -7.83 -24.11 -22.86
C VAL A 493 -8.21 -22.87 -23.65
N ALA A 494 -7.27 -22.29 -24.40
CA ALA A 494 -7.49 -21.13 -25.25
C ALA A 494 -8.55 -21.40 -26.34
N ALA A 495 -8.46 -22.54 -27.03
CA ALA A 495 -9.46 -22.93 -28.04
C ALA A 495 -10.86 -23.11 -27.44
N THR A 496 -10.95 -23.67 -26.23
CA THR A 496 -12.22 -23.88 -25.53
C THR A 496 -12.87 -22.54 -25.16
N LEU A 497 -12.11 -21.62 -24.56
CA LEU A 497 -12.65 -20.30 -24.20
C LEU A 497 -13.02 -19.47 -25.42
N ALA A 498 -12.24 -19.52 -26.51
CA ALA A 498 -12.54 -18.81 -27.75
C ALA A 498 -13.85 -19.27 -28.41
N GLY A 499 -14.20 -20.56 -28.27
CA GLY A 499 -15.45 -21.12 -28.78
C GLY A 499 -16.64 -21.04 -27.81
N SER A 500 -16.44 -20.48 -26.61
CA SER A 500 -17.46 -20.46 -25.56
C SER A 500 -18.42 -19.29 -25.71
N ALA A 501 -19.67 -19.49 -25.26
CA ALA A 501 -20.63 -18.40 -25.14
C ALA A 501 -20.14 -17.37 -24.09
N PRO A 502 -20.51 -16.09 -24.22
CA PRO A 502 -20.17 -15.08 -23.23
C PRO A 502 -20.70 -15.46 -21.83
N VAL A 503 -19.89 -15.15 -20.81
CA VAL A 503 -20.11 -15.65 -19.43
C VAL A 503 -20.63 -14.58 -18.46
N GLY A 504 -20.78 -13.33 -18.93
CA GLY A 504 -21.20 -12.19 -18.10
C GLY A 504 -20.03 -11.47 -17.42
N ARG A 505 -20.35 -10.64 -16.41
CA ARG A 505 -19.40 -9.73 -15.73
C ARG A 505 -19.21 -10.01 -14.24
N GLN A 506 -19.87 -11.03 -13.71
CA GLN A 506 -19.83 -11.40 -12.30
C GLN A 506 -19.26 -12.81 -12.18
N LEU A 507 -17.96 -12.90 -11.93
CA LEU A 507 -17.22 -14.15 -12.06
C LEU A 507 -16.24 -14.34 -10.91
N ARG A 508 -16.05 -15.61 -10.55
CA ARG A 508 -14.85 -16.08 -9.85
C ARG A 508 -14.07 -16.96 -10.81
N VAL A 509 -12.81 -16.62 -11.04
CA VAL A 509 -11.87 -17.42 -11.83
C VAL A 509 -10.77 -17.96 -10.92
N ARG A 510 -10.48 -19.25 -10.99
CA ARG A 510 -9.31 -19.86 -10.37
C ARG A 510 -8.39 -20.43 -11.43
N LEU A 511 -7.12 -20.10 -11.33
CA LEU A 511 -6.07 -20.58 -12.23
C LEU A 511 -4.92 -21.17 -11.41
N ARG A 512 -4.49 -22.38 -11.75
CA ARG A 512 -3.28 -23.03 -11.22
C ARG A 512 -2.45 -23.65 -12.33
N LEU A 513 -1.15 -23.44 -12.25
CA LEU A 513 -0.16 -23.94 -13.21
C LEU A 513 1.23 -24.04 -12.58
N SER A 514 2.14 -24.76 -13.23
CA SER A 514 3.55 -24.88 -12.82
C SER A 514 4.36 -23.71 -13.35
N ARG A 515 5.12 -23.03 -12.49
CA ARG A 515 6.06 -21.97 -12.87
C ARG A 515 7.11 -22.49 -13.84
N ALA A 516 7.68 -23.67 -13.60
CA ALA A 516 8.75 -24.25 -14.41
C ALA A 516 8.35 -24.47 -15.87
N ALA A 517 7.06 -24.63 -16.16
CA ALA A 517 6.52 -24.81 -17.50
C ALA A 517 6.23 -23.49 -18.24
N VAL A 518 6.45 -22.33 -17.62
CA VAL A 518 6.03 -21.02 -18.14
C VAL A 518 7.24 -20.23 -18.66
N GLY A 519 7.44 -20.24 -19.97
CA GLY A 519 8.48 -19.45 -20.66
C GLY A 519 8.08 -18.04 -21.11
N ALA A 520 6.79 -17.70 -21.09
CA ALA A 520 6.26 -16.37 -21.44
C ALA A 520 5.01 -16.02 -20.63
N ALA A 521 4.58 -14.76 -20.69
CA ALA A 521 3.38 -14.30 -19.98
C ALA A 521 2.16 -15.17 -20.33
N ILE A 522 1.41 -15.58 -19.31
CA ILE A 522 0.30 -16.51 -19.42
C ILE A 522 -0.82 -16.14 -18.46
N GLY A 523 -2.07 -16.36 -18.87
CA GLY A 523 -3.23 -16.08 -18.01
C GLY A 523 -4.55 -15.96 -18.77
N VAL A 524 -5.49 -15.27 -18.15
CA VAL A 524 -6.86 -15.10 -18.65
C VAL A 524 -7.08 -13.71 -19.24
N GLU A 525 -7.89 -13.64 -20.28
CA GLU A 525 -8.42 -12.41 -20.85
C GLU A 525 -9.86 -12.23 -20.38
N LEU A 526 -10.15 -11.11 -19.73
CA LEU A 526 -11.45 -10.72 -19.21
C LEU A 526 -11.99 -9.53 -20.02
N PHE A 527 -13.31 -9.38 -20.07
CA PHE A 527 -13.97 -8.29 -20.80
C PHE A 527 -13.46 -8.18 -22.25
N LYS A 528 -13.30 -9.33 -22.92
CA LYS A 528 -12.76 -9.35 -24.28
C LYS A 528 -13.81 -8.82 -25.25
N GLY A 529 -13.41 -7.84 -26.06
CA GLY A 529 -14.23 -7.13 -27.02
C GLY A 529 -13.44 -6.63 -28.22
N ALA A 530 -14.04 -5.73 -29.00
CA ALA A 530 -13.39 -5.15 -30.18
C ALA A 530 -12.18 -4.26 -29.83
N ALA A 531 -12.19 -3.63 -28.65
CA ALA A 531 -11.11 -2.76 -28.17
C ALA A 531 -9.92 -3.52 -27.55
N GLY A 532 -10.07 -4.82 -27.28
CA GLY A 532 -9.05 -5.65 -26.63
C GLY A 532 -9.62 -6.45 -25.46
N ALA A 533 -8.80 -6.73 -24.46
CA ALA A 533 -9.23 -7.37 -23.21
C ALA A 533 -8.44 -6.80 -22.03
N ILE A 534 -8.94 -7.02 -20.81
CA ILE A 534 -8.16 -6.90 -19.58
C ILE A 534 -7.43 -8.22 -19.38
N LYS A 535 -6.10 -8.20 -19.24
CA LYS A 535 -5.32 -9.44 -19.06
C LYS A 535 -4.90 -9.60 -17.61
N VAL A 536 -5.11 -10.78 -17.06
CA VAL A 536 -4.68 -11.13 -15.71
C VAL A 536 -3.84 -12.39 -15.78
N GLY A 537 -2.65 -12.35 -15.19
CA GLY A 537 -1.75 -13.50 -15.32
C GLY A 537 -0.44 -13.36 -14.57
N PHE A 538 0.52 -14.17 -15.01
CA PHE A 538 1.88 -14.22 -14.49
C PHE A 538 2.89 -13.97 -15.61
N ASP A 539 3.93 -13.20 -15.32
CA ASP A 539 5.03 -12.91 -16.22
C ASP A 539 6.34 -13.52 -15.69
N PRO A 540 6.89 -14.54 -16.37
CA PRO A 540 8.13 -15.19 -15.92
C PRO A 540 9.37 -14.31 -16.11
N ALA A 541 9.32 -13.27 -16.95
CA ALA A 541 10.48 -12.40 -17.18
C ALA A 541 10.69 -11.45 -15.99
N SER A 542 9.62 -11.01 -15.34
CA SER A 542 9.66 -10.14 -14.16
C SER A 542 9.31 -10.85 -12.85
N GLU A 543 9.06 -12.18 -12.88
CA GLU A 543 8.61 -12.98 -11.73
C GLU A 543 7.43 -12.33 -10.98
N SER A 544 6.44 -11.83 -11.74
CA SER A 544 5.35 -11.02 -11.20
C SER A 544 3.97 -11.44 -11.69
N PHE A 545 2.98 -11.36 -10.80
CA PHE A 545 1.58 -11.36 -11.17
C PHE A 545 1.18 -9.99 -11.71
N PHE A 546 0.13 -9.92 -12.52
CA PHE A 546 -0.31 -8.64 -13.09
C PHE A 546 -1.79 -8.56 -13.42
N ILE A 547 -2.28 -7.32 -13.43
CA ILE A 547 -3.49 -6.87 -14.14
C ILE A 547 -3.03 -5.88 -15.21
N ASP A 548 -3.36 -6.13 -16.48
CA ASP A 548 -3.11 -5.24 -17.60
C ASP A 548 -4.42 -4.70 -18.12
N ARG A 549 -4.67 -3.40 -17.86
CA ARG A 549 -5.87 -2.68 -18.29
C ARG A 549 -5.61 -1.70 -19.45
N THR A 550 -4.47 -1.80 -20.13
CA THR A 550 -4.01 -0.85 -21.16
C THR A 550 -4.93 -0.72 -22.38
N THR A 551 -5.63 -1.79 -22.78
CA THR A 551 -6.42 -1.80 -24.04
C THR A 551 -7.94 -1.74 -23.87
N ALA A 552 -8.51 -2.38 -22.84
CA ALA A 552 -9.96 -2.58 -22.72
C ALA A 552 -10.66 -1.71 -21.67
N SER A 553 -9.97 -0.66 -21.17
CA SER A 553 -10.57 0.30 -20.23
C SER A 553 -10.32 1.73 -20.69
N PRO A 554 -10.97 2.18 -21.78
CA PRO A 554 -10.69 3.46 -22.45
C PRO A 554 -10.96 4.68 -21.56
N LEU A 555 -11.79 4.53 -20.53
CA LEU A 555 -12.12 5.59 -19.58
C LEU A 555 -10.94 5.97 -18.66
N PHE A 556 -9.89 5.15 -18.62
CA PHE A 556 -8.62 5.47 -17.98
C PHE A 556 -7.54 5.84 -19.02
N ALA A 557 -7.88 6.27 -20.24
CA ALA A 557 -6.87 6.66 -21.24
C ALA A 557 -5.85 7.66 -20.67
N GLY A 558 -4.57 7.27 -20.62
CA GLY A 558 -3.48 8.03 -19.97
C GLY A 558 -3.14 7.61 -18.53
N GLN A 559 -3.96 6.74 -17.92
CA GLN A 559 -3.80 6.12 -16.59
C GLN A 559 -3.98 4.59 -16.62
N SER A 560 -4.29 4.03 -17.79
CA SER A 560 -4.34 2.60 -18.04
C SER A 560 -2.93 2.04 -18.11
N GLU A 561 -2.55 1.28 -17.08
CA GLU A 561 -1.22 0.71 -16.91
C GLU A 561 -1.31 -0.81 -16.71
N ARG A 562 -0.15 -1.45 -16.71
CA ARG A 562 0.00 -2.85 -16.29
C ARG A 562 0.49 -2.86 -14.85
N HIS A 563 -0.42 -3.07 -13.91
CA HIS A 563 -0.08 -3.16 -12.50
C HIS A 563 0.47 -4.55 -12.19
N THR A 564 1.58 -4.58 -11.46
CA THR A 564 2.35 -5.79 -11.19
C THR A 564 2.59 -5.97 -9.70
N ALA A 565 2.68 -7.23 -9.27
CA ALA A 565 2.99 -7.60 -7.91
C ALA A 565 4.02 -8.75 -7.91
N PRO A 566 5.08 -8.66 -7.09
CA PRO A 566 6.12 -9.66 -7.07
C PRO A 566 5.57 -10.98 -6.54
N ARG A 567 6.03 -12.08 -7.12
CA ARG A 567 5.81 -13.40 -6.54
C ARG A 567 6.52 -13.52 -5.19
N LEU A 568 5.84 -14.09 -4.19
CA LEU A 568 6.36 -14.20 -2.83
C LEU A 568 6.72 -15.64 -2.44
N LEU A 569 6.12 -16.63 -3.09
CA LEU A 569 6.42 -18.04 -2.87
C LEU A 569 7.55 -18.55 -3.79
N THR A 570 8.31 -19.53 -3.27
CA THR A 570 9.34 -20.27 -4.02
C THR A 570 8.86 -21.64 -4.51
N SER A 571 7.62 -22.03 -4.18
CA SER A 571 7.02 -23.25 -4.70
C SER A 571 6.93 -23.19 -6.22
N ASP A 572 6.85 -24.35 -6.89
CA ASP A 572 6.66 -24.35 -8.33
C ASP A 572 5.24 -23.91 -8.72
N GLU A 573 4.23 -24.20 -7.88
CA GLU A 573 2.84 -23.86 -8.18
C GLU A 573 2.59 -22.34 -8.17
N LEU A 574 1.98 -21.85 -9.26
CA LEU A 574 1.37 -20.54 -9.38
C LEU A 574 -0.13 -20.68 -9.12
N SER A 575 -0.69 -19.83 -8.26
CA SER A 575 -2.13 -19.79 -7.98
C SER A 575 -2.68 -18.38 -8.15
N LEU A 576 -3.79 -18.23 -8.85
CA LEU A 576 -4.57 -16.99 -8.91
C LEU A 576 -6.03 -17.30 -8.61
N GLU A 577 -6.64 -16.53 -7.72
CA GLU A 577 -8.09 -16.41 -7.56
C GLU A 577 -8.50 -14.98 -7.93
N ILE A 578 -9.40 -14.85 -8.90
CA ILE A 578 -9.75 -13.58 -9.53
C ILE A 578 -11.26 -13.39 -9.35
N TRP A 579 -11.64 -12.27 -8.74
CA TRP A 579 -13.03 -11.86 -8.57
C TRP A 579 -13.32 -10.69 -9.50
N VAL A 580 -14.39 -10.82 -10.27
CA VAL A 580 -14.80 -9.89 -11.31
C VAL A 580 -16.22 -9.45 -11.00
N ASP A 581 -16.47 -8.14 -10.97
CA ASP A 581 -17.82 -7.56 -10.95
C ASP A 581 -17.94 -6.50 -12.06
N GLY A 582 -19.08 -5.82 -12.13
CA GLY A 582 -19.43 -4.88 -13.20
C GLY A 582 -18.34 -3.87 -13.54
N SER A 583 -17.61 -3.38 -12.52
CA SER A 583 -16.50 -2.42 -12.68
C SER A 583 -15.26 -2.71 -11.83
N THR A 584 -15.14 -3.91 -11.27
CA THR A 584 -14.05 -4.27 -10.35
C THR A 584 -13.33 -5.53 -10.77
N LEU A 585 -12.05 -5.59 -10.41
CA LEU A 585 -11.21 -6.76 -10.56
C LEU A 585 -10.30 -6.87 -9.34
N GLU A 586 -10.47 -7.94 -8.55
CA GLU A 586 -9.65 -8.23 -7.36
C GLU A 586 -8.95 -9.57 -7.54
N VAL A 587 -7.62 -9.57 -7.53
CA VAL A 587 -6.78 -10.76 -7.75
C VAL A 587 -6.07 -11.12 -6.45
N PHE A 588 -6.23 -12.36 -6.01
CA PHE A 588 -5.54 -12.97 -4.88
C PHE A 588 -4.62 -14.07 -5.41
N ALA A 589 -3.32 -13.77 -5.47
CA ALA A 589 -2.31 -14.68 -5.96
C ALA A 589 -1.47 -15.27 -4.81
N ASP A 590 -0.72 -16.34 -5.10
CA ASP A 590 0.08 -17.07 -4.11
C ASP A 590 -0.73 -17.37 -2.82
N TYR A 591 -1.92 -17.94 -2.99
CA TYR A 591 -2.84 -18.27 -1.90
C TYR A 591 -3.24 -17.10 -0.99
N GLY A 592 -3.25 -15.88 -1.53
CA GLY A 592 -3.66 -14.67 -0.81
C GLY A 592 -2.49 -13.83 -0.28
N LEU A 593 -1.25 -14.26 -0.46
CA LEU A 593 -0.06 -13.47 -0.09
C LEU A 593 0.13 -12.23 -0.96
N VAL A 594 -0.48 -12.22 -2.14
CA VAL A 594 -0.42 -11.11 -3.09
C VAL A 594 -1.84 -10.70 -3.45
N ALA A 595 -2.17 -9.42 -3.28
CA ALA A 595 -3.44 -8.83 -3.71
C ALA A 595 -3.19 -7.74 -4.76
N ILE A 596 -4.03 -7.69 -5.81
CA ILE A 596 -4.05 -6.62 -6.81
C ILE A 596 -5.51 -6.25 -7.07
N SER A 597 -5.89 -5.00 -6.81
CA SER A 597 -7.26 -4.51 -6.97
C SER A 597 -7.34 -3.30 -7.89
N ASP A 598 -8.17 -3.42 -8.93
CA ASP A 598 -8.36 -2.36 -9.92
C ASP A 598 -9.83 -2.17 -10.29
N LEU A 599 -10.18 -0.90 -10.52
CA LEU A 599 -11.37 -0.54 -11.27
C LEU A 599 -11.15 -0.82 -12.76
N VAL A 600 -12.20 -1.29 -13.41
CA VAL A 600 -12.24 -1.62 -14.84
C VAL A 600 -13.54 -1.08 -15.44
N TYR A 601 -13.45 -0.10 -16.33
CA TYR A 601 -14.63 0.44 -17.03
C TYR A 601 -14.55 0.09 -18.52
N CYS A 602 -14.99 -1.13 -18.82
CA CYS A 602 -15.09 -1.68 -20.17
C CYS A 602 -16.49 -1.41 -20.77
N ASP A 603 -16.66 -1.65 -22.07
CA ASP A 603 -18.00 -1.65 -22.67
C ASP A 603 -18.87 -2.71 -21.96
N PRO A 604 -20.10 -2.41 -21.54
CA PRO A 604 -20.99 -3.38 -20.93
C PRO A 604 -21.24 -4.63 -21.79
N ALA A 605 -21.11 -4.53 -23.12
CA ALA A 605 -21.24 -5.65 -24.04
C ALA A 605 -19.99 -6.57 -24.09
N ASP A 606 -18.85 -6.12 -23.55
CA ASP A 606 -17.62 -6.90 -23.53
C ASP A 606 -17.67 -7.93 -22.39
N VAL A 607 -18.17 -9.12 -22.72
CA VAL A 607 -18.44 -10.22 -21.77
C VAL A 607 -17.80 -11.56 -22.16
N ALA A 608 -16.90 -11.56 -23.15
CA ALA A 608 -16.18 -12.75 -23.58
C ALA A 608 -14.94 -13.00 -22.72
N LEU A 609 -14.56 -14.28 -22.62
CA LEU A 609 -13.32 -14.74 -22.00
C LEU A 609 -12.32 -15.21 -23.04
N GLY A 610 -11.04 -15.12 -22.70
CA GLY A 610 -9.96 -15.72 -23.46
C GLY A 610 -8.88 -16.28 -22.53
N PHE A 611 -7.92 -16.97 -23.14
CA PHE A 611 -6.70 -17.42 -22.48
C PHE A 611 -5.54 -17.05 -23.38
N PHE A 612 -4.49 -16.44 -22.82
CA PHE A 612 -3.28 -16.09 -23.56
C PHE A 612 -2.10 -16.88 -23.01
N HIS A 613 -1.20 -17.28 -23.90
CA HIS A 613 0.04 -17.97 -23.58
C HIS A 613 1.08 -17.69 -24.67
N GLY A 614 2.35 -17.96 -24.39
CA GLY A 614 3.43 -17.89 -25.39
C GLY A 614 3.41 -19.06 -26.38
N ALA A 615 4.50 -19.23 -27.13
CA ALA A 615 4.63 -20.37 -28.05
C ALA A 615 4.70 -21.73 -27.33
N GLU A 616 5.06 -21.72 -26.04
CA GLU A 616 5.02 -22.91 -25.20
C GLU A 616 3.57 -23.31 -24.89
N ASP A 617 3.36 -24.62 -24.70
CA ASP A 617 2.03 -25.20 -24.41
C ASP A 617 2.01 -25.89 -23.03
N PRO A 618 2.17 -25.12 -21.94
CA PRO A 618 2.20 -25.69 -20.59
C PRO A 618 0.88 -26.34 -20.23
N ARG A 619 0.93 -27.34 -19.35
CA ARG A 619 -0.29 -27.94 -18.78
C ARG A 619 -0.85 -27.02 -17.69
N ILE A 620 -2.12 -26.65 -17.87
CA ILE A 620 -2.91 -25.91 -16.89
C ILE A 620 -3.45 -26.91 -15.88
N GLY A 621 -2.93 -26.86 -14.65
CA GLY A 621 -3.36 -27.74 -13.57
C GLY A 621 -4.83 -27.55 -13.23
N LEU A 622 -5.29 -26.30 -13.20
CA LEU A 622 -6.71 -25.96 -13.03
C LEU A 622 -7.03 -24.62 -13.71
N LEU A 623 -8.12 -24.58 -14.49
CA LEU A 623 -8.90 -23.39 -14.75
C LEU A 623 -10.34 -23.67 -14.32
N GLU A 624 -10.91 -22.83 -13.47
CA GLU A 624 -12.32 -22.92 -13.07
C GLU A 624 -12.94 -21.52 -13.13
N VAL A 625 -14.01 -21.36 -13.90
CA VAL A 625 -14.77 -20.11 -14.02
C VAL A 625 -16.19 -20.37 -13.51
N CYS A 626 -16.60 -19.67 -12.47
CA CYS A 626 -17.94 -19.75 -11.90
C CYS A 626 -18.63 -18.38 -11.98
N ALA A 627 -19.94 -18.39 -12.24
CA ALA A 627 -20.76 -17.20 -12.06
C ALA A 627 -20.86 -16.83 -10.57
N VAL A 628 -20.96 -15.53 -10.27
CA VAL A 628 -21.20 -15.00 -8.92
C VAL A 628 -22.57 -14.31 -8.92
N GLY A 629 -23.40 -14.59 -7.91
CA GLY A 629 -24.70 -13.98 -7.73
C GLY A 629 -24.61 -12.55 -7.18
N GLY A 630 -25.55 -11.68 -7.56
CA GLY A 630 -25.67 -10.33 -7.03
C GLY A 630 -26.24 -10.30 -5.60
N THR A 631 -25.82 -9.31 -4.81
CA THR A 631 -26.08 -9.29 -3.35
C THR A 631 -26.68 -8.00 -2.81
N MET A 632 -26.76 -6.94 -3.63
CA MET A 632 -27.30 -5.66 -3.19
C MET A 632 -28.82 -5.63 -3.26
N TYR A 633 -29.48 -5.54 -2.09
CA TYR A 633 -30.91 -5.32 -2.00
C TYR A 633 -31.20 -3.81 -1.87
N ARG A 634 -31.73 -3.20 -2.94
CA ARG A 634 -32.40 -1.90 -2.84
C ARG A 634 -33.88 -2.13 -2.54
N ALA A 635 -34.33 -1.71 -1.36
CA ALA A 635 -35.76 -1.59 -1.11
C ALA A 635 -36.33 -0.48 -2.01
N GLY A 636 -37.16 -0.85 -3.00
CA GLY A 636 -37.91 0.11 -3.82
C GLY A 636 -37.32 0.47 -5.19
N ALA A 637 -36.85 -0.51 -5.96
CA ALA A 637 -36.81 -0.40 -7.42
C ALA A 637 -38.18 -0.76 -8.02
#